data_AF-A0A1N7LAR9-F1
#
_entry.id   AF-A0A1N7LAR9-F1
#
_cell.length_a   1.000
_cell.length_b   1.000
_cell.length_c   1.000
_cell.angle_alpha   90.00
_cell.angle_beta   90.00
_cell.angle_gamma   90.00
#
_symmetry.space_group_name_H-M   'P 1'
#
loop_
_entity.id
_entity.type
_entity.pdbx_description
1 polymer ?
#
loop_
_entity_poly.entity_id
_entity_poly.type
_entity_poly.pdbx_seq_one_letter_code
_entity_poly.pdbx_strand_id
1 'polypeptide(L)'
;MNNLFKNTGYKLYVKQQEGSKKISFSYIPNPDGTVRWFWNSNSKKPLFLKFYNTTTGKGKLFAIIIHFIFLFRLQRLFFKKEILYYTIDKEPLFDITRDWSIFTGTIGPNNKAVLYANGSFYKIADTQNAQNLIHKELNIITYSGNNRLYIVPKASLLNEHVLKLSDISVGGKREKNFNEVHACALQGIKERYQTHIKISEWKYFDMMAENFKTIHDKRIPSNLIRKIDMILKDIDREETIHLSFSHGDFTPWNCYTKNNTLAIYDWELASFERPLGFDFFHYIIQNAILVQHLSWTAILEEIKKKNTITLNLNEKDLKKYLKFYLLTDILYYLKVYSEQEQWHVQIHWLLNTWSEALNMYLTKNRTSRELLVMDIFDYIHHYQYGALKFHDNEPENLTLNSDIDIIIQPKDAVKLISYIKQNSVVNKIKVVKKSFMFLIRIITKDHKILNIDLIQSLKWKNLEFMNSSEMISHAKPNKFGVKICSLQDTAKYLYYFYTLNNSEIPDKYIPLVHENLSERTMVKRSECIKRMKAQEPNKGLSLIKNTFHYLKDMFKEKGFVVTFSGVDGAGKSTIISEVSELIEKRYRRPVIVLRHRPSLLPILSVYIKGSEKAKQDVLNSLPRQGQNRSSIASLLRFSYYYIDYIFGQFIIYLKYVLRGKIVLYDRYYFDFIADSRRSNIQLPQTLTEAGYHLLMKPKFNFFLYASPEEILSRKKELSYHSICNLTKEYSQLFSRLDKQNQKSKYLSIENINLSTTVSSIMNTIITAR
;
A
#
# COMPACT_ATOMS: atom_id res chain seq x y z
N MET A 1 16.68 0.97 -40.16
CA MET A 1 18.13 1.09 -40.44
C MET A 1 18.41 1.88 -41.71
N ASN A 2 17.69 1.65 -42.82
CA ASN A 2 17.90 2.41 -44.07
C ASN A 2 17.68 3.93 -43.93
N ASN A 3 16.59 4.38 -43.27
CA ASN A 3 16.33 5.80 -43.05
C ASN A 3 17.44 6.47 -42.20
N LEU A 4 17.83 5.81 -41.11
CA LEU A 4 18.91 6.25 -40.24
C LEU A 4 20.21 6.55 -41.00
N PHE A 5 20.66 5.63 -41.86
CA PHE A 5 21.90 5.84 -42.61
C PHE A 5 21.74 6.86 -43.73
N LYS A 6 20.56 6.93 -44.37
CA LYS A 6 20.23 7.96 -45.38
C LYS A 6 20.43 9.36 -44.81
N ASN A 7 20.01 9.58 -43.56
CA ASN A 7 20.17 10.86 -42.86
C ASN A 7 21.63 11.18 -42.47
N THR A 8 22.55 10.21 -42.59
CA THR A 8 23.99 10.37 -42.30
C THR A 8 24.89 10.40 -43.54
N GLY A 9 24.30 10.37 -44.75
CA GLY A 9 25.01 10.41 -46.04
C GLY A 9 25.27 9.04 -46.68
N TYR A 10 24.73 7.96 -46.12
CA TYR A 10 24.92 6.59 -46.61
C TYR A 10 23.62 5.94 -47.05
N LYS A 11 23.65 5.12 -48.10
CA LYS A 11 22.58 4.17 -48.42
C LYS A 11 23.06 2.76 -48.11
N LEU A 12 22.22 1.97 -47.44
CA LEU A 12 22.52 0.57 -47.08
C LEU A 12 21.68 -0.40 -47.91
N TYR A 13 22.29 -1.53 -48.26
CA TYR A 13 21.70 -2.61 -49.05
C TYR A 13 22.03 -3.96 -48.41
N VAL A 14 21.08 -4.89 -48.46
CA VAL A 14 21.27 -6.27 -47.98
C VAL A 14 22.02 -7.12 -49.02
N LYS A 15 21.86 -6.79 -50.30
CA LYS A 15 22.54 -7.44 -51.43
C LYS A 15 23.50 -6.46 -52.10
N GLN A 16 24.55 -6.99 -52.71
CA GLN A 16 25.51 -6.20 -53.46
C GLN A 16 24.81 -5.50 -54.63
N GLN A 17 25.04 -4.19 -54.74
CA GLN A 17 24.61 -3.33 -55.84
C GLN A 17 25.85 -2.81 -56.58
N GLU A 18 25.66 -2.33 -57.81
CA GLU A 18 26.72 -1.68 -58.57
C GLU A 18 27.30 -0.48 -57.81
N GLY A 19 28.63 -0.40 -57.72
CA GLY A 19 29.33 0.65 -56.96
C GLY A 19 29.25 0.55 -55.43
N SER A 20 28.52 -0.43 -54.87
CA SER A 20 28.40 -0.60 -53.42
C SER A 20 29.61 -1.32 -52.79
N LYS A 21 30.04 -0.87 -51.61
CA LYS A 21 31.15 -1.45 -50.85
C LYS A 21 30.64 -2.35 -49.73
N LYS A 22 31.32 -3.47 -49.49
CA LYS A 22 30.96 -4.44 -48.44
C LYS A 22 31.35 -3.93 -47.05
N ILE A 23 30.46 -4.09 -46.07
CA ILE A 23 30.71 -3.77 -44.66
C ILE A 23 30.06 -4.82 -43.75
N SER A 24 30.53 -4.94 -42.51
CA SER A 24 29.91 -5.81 -41.51
C SER A 24 29.61 -5.05 -40.23
N PHE A 25 28.41 -5.24 -39.70
CA PHE A 25 27.97 -4.68 -38.43
C PHE A 25 27.77 -5.77 -37.40
N SER A 26 28.24 -5.53 -36.18
CA SER A 26 27.94 -6.35 -35.00
C SER A 26 26.83 -5.68 -34.20
N TYR A 27 26.01 -6.47 -33.51
CA TYR A 27 24.86 -5.94 -32.78
C TYR A 27 24.51 -6.71 -31.51
N ILE A 28 23.76 -6.02 -30.64
CA ILE A 28 23.09 -6.57 -29.45
C ILE A 28 21.59 -6.29 -29.60
N PRO A 29 20.73 -7.33 -29.57
CA PRO A 29 19.29 -7.16 -29.67
C PRO A 29 18.66 -6.81 -28.31
N ASN A 30 17.45 -6.23 -28.36
CA ASN A 30 16.50 -6.18 -27.27
C ASN A 30 15.91 -7.57 -26.99
N PRO A 31 15.22 -7.78 -25.85
CA PRO A 31 14.55 -9.05 -25.55
C PRO A 31 13.52 -9.49 -26.59
N ASP A 32 12.94 -8.55 -27.34
CA ASP A 32 12.00 -8.79 -28.44
C ASP A 32 12.68 -9.14 -29.78
N GLY A 33 14.01 -9.18 -29.81
CA GLY A 33 14.80 -9.47 -31.00
C GLY A 33 15.15 -8.26 -31.88
N THR A 34 14.57 -7.08 -31.62
CA THR A 34 14.92 -5.86 -32.37
C THR A 34 16.35 -5.40 -32.06
N VAL A 35 17.03 -4.76 -33.00
CA VAL A 35 18.41 -4.28 -32.77
C VAL A 35 18.40 -3.11 -31.77
N ARG A 36 19.14 -3.24 -30.66
CA ARG A 36 19.29 -2.20 -29.63
C ARG A 36 20.54 -1.36 -29.86
N TRP A 37 21.68 -2.04 -29.95
CA TRP A 37 22.97 -1.42 -30.23
C TRP A 37 23.60 -2.10 -31.43
N PHE A 38 24.25 -1.33 -32.29
CA PHE A 38 25.06 -1.89 -33.36
C PHE A 38 26.24 -0.98 -33.70
N TRP A 39 27.28 -1.58 -34.25
CA TRP A 39 28.55 -0.91 -34.54
C TRP A 39 29.27 -1.63 -35.69
N ASN A 40 30.28 -0.97 -36.28
CA ASN A 40 31.16 -1.62 -37.25
C ASN A 40 31.89 -2.81 -36.59
N SER A 41 31.78 -4.01 -37.16
CA SER A 41 32.39 -5.23 -36.63
C SER A 41 33.91 -5.15 -36.49
N ASN A 42 34.58 -4.25 -37.22
CA ASN A 42 36.02 -4.01 -37.12
C ASN A 42 36.40 -2.97 -36.06
N SER A 43 35.43 -2.46 -35.28
CA SER A 43 35.70 -1.47 -34.24
C SER A 43 36.63 -2.03 -33.17
N LYS A 44 37.69 -1.29 -32.86
CA LYS A 44 38.68 -1.62 -31.83
C LYS A 44 38.20 -1.22 -30.43
N LYS A 45 37.24 -0.29 -30.35
CA LYS A 45 36.72 0.25 -29.08
C LYS A 45 35.25 -0.13 -28.88
N PRO A 46 34.81 -0.48 -27.66
CA PRO A 46 33.41 -0.76 -27.35
C PRO A 46 32.61 0.54 -27.18
N LEU A 47 32.52 1.35 -28.24
CA LEU A 47 31.91 2.68 -28.15
C LEU A 47 30.44 2.67 -27.74
N PHE A 48 29.71 1.55 -27.96
CA PHE A 48 28.33 1.42 -27.53
C PHE A 48 28.16 1.53 -26.00
N LEU A 49 29.23 1.29 -25.22
CA LEU A 49 29.21 1.51 -23.77
C LEU A 49 28.98 2.99 -23.39
N LYS A 50 29.18 3.94 -24.32
CA LYS A 50 28.82 5.35 -24.11
C LYS A 50 27.32 5.56 -23.89
N PHE A 51 26.48 4.65 -24.39
CA PHE A 51 25.03 4.67 -24.20
C PHE A 51 24.58 3.82 -23.00
N TYR A 52 25.51 3.11 -22.34
CA TYR A 52 25.19 2.15 -21.30
C TYR A 52 25.41 2.74 -19.90
N ASN A 53 24.40 2.59 -19.04
CA ASN A 53 24.49 3.07 -17.66
C ASN A 53 25.30 2.10 -16.79
N THR A 54 26.51 2.51 -16.38
CA THR A 54 27.45 1.73 -15.56
C THR A 54 27.39 2.06 -14.07
N THR A 55 26.33 2.71 -13.59
CA THR A 55 26.20 3.08 -12.16
C THR A 55 26.01 1.88 -11.22
N THR A 56 25.40 0.79 -11.68
CA THR A 56 25.13 -0.41 -10.87
C THR A 56 26.33 -1.36 -10.84
N GLY A 57 26.46 -2.18 -9.79
CA GLY A 57 27.54 -3.18 -9.70
C GLY A 57 27.55 -4.16 -10.87
N LYS A 58 26.37 -4.65 -11.26
CA LYS A 58 26.19 -5.49 -12.46
C LYS A 58 26.59 -4.75 -13.74
N GLY A 59 26.22 -3.49 -13.88
CA GLY A 59 26.58 -2.67 -15.04
C GLY A 59 28.09 -2.41 -15.14
N LYS A 60 28.78 -2.20 -14.01
CA LYS A 60 30.24 -2.08 -13.97
C LYS A 60 30.91 -3.38 -14.41
N LEU A 61 30.47 -4.52 -13.88
CA LEU A 61 31.02 -5.83 -14.25
C LEU A 61 30.81 -6.11 -15.75
N PHE A 62 29.60 -5.85 -16.26
CA PHE A 62 29.32 -5.97 -17.69
C PHE A 62 30.27 -5.11 -18.53
N ALA A 63 30.43 -3.82 -18.19
CA ALA A 63 31.35 -2.95 -18.89
C ALA A 63 32.79 -3.48 -18.86
N ILE A 64 33.29 -3.96 -17.72
CA ILE A 64 34.64 -4.54 -17.60
C ILE A 64 34.80 -5.75 -18.55
N ILE A 65 33.83 -6.67 -18.55
CA ILE A 65 33.86 -7.85 -19.43
C ILE A 65 33.91 -7.43 -20.91
N ILE A 66 33.09 -6.45 -21.29
CA ILE A 66 33.07 -5.93 -22.67
C ILE A 66 34.42 -5.30 -23.05
N HIS A 67 35.06 -4.55 -22.15
CA HIS A 67 36.40 -4.01 -22.42
C HIS A 67 37.42 -5.13 -22.65
N PHE A 68 37.38 -6.21 -21.87
CA PHE A 68 38.26 -7.38 -22.10
C PHE A 68 37.97 -8.06 -23.44
N ILE A 69 36.70 -8.24 -23.81
CA ILE A 69 36.34 -8.82 -25.12
C ILE A 69 36.93 -8.02 -26.27
N PHE A 70 36.87 -6.68 -26.20
CA PHE A 70 37.44 -5.81 -27.23
C PHE A 70 38.97 -5.76 -27.19
N LEU A 71 39.57 -5.77 -26.00
CA LEU A 71 41.03 -5.80 -25.81
C LEU A 71 41.65 -7.05 -26.45
N PHE A 72 41.04 -8.21 -26.26
CA PHE A 72 41.50 -9.49 -26.80
C PHE A 72 40.95 -9.82 -28.20
N ARG A 73 40.21 -8.89 -28.83
CA ARG A 73 39.59 -9.07 -30.17
C ARG A 73 38.69 -10.31 -30.28
N LEU A 74 37.95 -10.62 -29.22
CA LEU A 74 37.04 -11.78 -29.14
C LEU A 74 35.61 -11.47 -29.62
N GLN A 75 35.37 -10.31 -30.26
CA GLN A 75 34.02 -9.85 -30.60
C GLN A 75 33.22 -10.88 -31.42
N ARG A 76 33.90 -11.62 -32.31
CA ARG A 76 33.29 -12.63 -33.19
C ARG A 76 32.69 -13.82 -32.45
N LEU A 77 33.13 -14.10 -31.23
CA LEU A 77 32.62 -15.21 -30.40
C LEU A 77 31.37 -14.81 -29.61
N PHE A 78 31.23 -13.52 -29.29
CA PHE A 78 30.20 -13.02 -28.37
C PHE A 78 29.07 -12.24 -29.04
N PHE A 79 29.30 -11.66 -30.23
CA PHE A 79 28.31 -10.82 -30.90
C PHE A 79 27.92 -11.38 -32.26
N LYS A 80 26.62 -11.27 -32.56
CA LYS A 80 26.10 -11.55 -33.90
C LYS A 80 26.59 -10.49 -34.86
N LYS A 81 26.83 -10.90 -36.11
CA LYS A 81 27.27 -10.03 -37.19
C LYS A 81 26.31 -10.14 -38.38
N GLU A 82 26.10 -9.02 -39.07
CA GLU A 82 25.46 -8.96 -40.37
C GLU A 82 26.42 -8.37 -41.39
N ILE A 83 26.26 -8.78 -42.64
CA ILE A 83 27.01 -8.25 -43.78
C ILE A 83 26.03 -7.41 -44.59
N LEU A 84 26.42 -6.16 -44.84
CA LEU A 84 25.66 -5.19 -45.62
C LEU A 84 26.55 -4.59 -46.70
N TYR A 85 25.94 -3.88 -47.62
CA TYR A 85 26.62 -3.13 -48.67
C TYR A 85 26.20 -1.68 -48.57
N TYR A 86 27.11 -0.74 -48.84
CA TYR A 86 26.81 0.68 -48.74
C TYR A 86 27.31 1.47 -49.95
N THR A 87 26.60 2.55 -50.27
CA THR A 87 27.05 3.60 -51.18
C THR A 87 27.04 4.94 -50.45
N ILE A 88 27.85 5.89 -50.94
CA ILE A 88 27.85 7.27 -50.46
C ILE A 88 26.86 8.03 -51.32
N ASP A 89 25.83 8.60 -50.69
CA ASP A 89 24.74 9.32 -51.37
C ASP A 89 24.91 10.85 -51.23
N LYS A 90 25.42 11.28 -50.08
CA LYS A 90 25.73 12.68 -49.74
C LYS A 90 27.03 12.72 -48.95
N GLU A 91 27.54 13.91 -48.64
CA GLU A 91 28.71 14.07 -47.78
C GLU A 91 28.50 13.32 -46.44
N PRO A 92 29.31 12.29 -46.14
CA PRO A 92 29.11 11.48 -44.96
C PRO A 92 29.43 12.21 -43.66
N LEU A 93 28.57 12.09 -42.65
CA LEU A 93 28.78 12.75 -41.35
C LEU A 93 29.89 12.09 -40.51
N PHE A 94 30.27 10.86 -40.84
CA PHE A 94 31.31 10.07 -40.19
C PHE A 94 31.85 8.99 -41.14
N ASP A 95 33.03 8.46 -40.84
CA ASP A 95 33.61 7.33 -41.59
C ASP A 95 33.03 6.00 -41.08
N ILE A 96 32.18 5.37 -41.91
CA ILE A 96 31.50 4.12 -41.58
C ILE A 96 32.48 2.94 -41.38
N THR A 97 33.72 3.07 -41.84
CA THR A 97 34.76 2.02 -41.71
C THR A 97 35.57 2.10 -40.41
N ARG A 98 35.41 3.18 -39.62
CA ARG A 98 36.11 3.40 -38.35
C ARG A 98 35.31 2.93 -37.13
N ASP A 99 35.79 3.27 -35.94
CA ASP A 99 35.12 3.06 -34.67
C ASP A 99 33.90 4.00 -34.55
N TRP A 100 32.70 3.42 -34.49
CA TRP A 100 31.45 4.13 -34.18
C TRP A 100 30.46 3.15 -33.57
N SER A 101 29.41 3.67 -32.94
CA SER A 101 28.31 2.85 -32.43
C SER A 101 27.00 3.61 -32.44
N ILE A 102 25.89 2.91 -32.66
CA ILE A 102 24.53 3.46 -32.65
C ILE A 102 23.70 2.78 -31.59
N PHE A 103 22.93 3.57 -30.85
CA PHE A 103 21.78 3.17 -30.07
C PHE A 103 20.50 3.53 -30.81
N THR A 104 19.62 2.57 -31.03
CA THR A 104 18.39 2.73 -31.83
C THR A 104 17.24 3.44 -31.10
N GLY A 105 17.44 3.77 -29.81
CA GLY A 105 16.44 4.42 -28.98
C GLY A 105 15.46 3.43 -28.33
N THR A 106 14.52 3.98 -27.56
CA THR A 106 13.40 3.22 -26.99
C THR A 106 12.18 3.45 -27.86
N ILE A 107 11.43 2.38 -28.14
CA ILE A 107 10.21 2.44 -28.98
C ILE A 107 9.22 3.44 -28.35
N GLY A 108 8.76 4.41 -29.15
CA GLY A 108 7.81 5.44 -28.72
C GLY A 108 7.69 6.57 -29.75
N PRO A 109 6.74 7.51 -29.55
CA PRO A 109 6.49 8.62 -30.49
C PRO A 109 7.64 9.63 -30.59
N ASN A 110 8.54 9.63 -29.60
CA ASN A 110 9.74 10.47 -29.52
C ASN A 110 11.02 9.73 -29.96
N ASN A 111 10.90 8.57 -30.62
CA ASN A 111 12.06 7.73 -30.91
C ASN A 111 13.06 8.43 -31.83
N LYS A 112 14.32 8.46 -31.37
CA LYS A 112 15.47 9.00 -32.09
C LYS A 112 16.65 8.05 -31.87
N ALA A 113 17.43 7.84 -32.92
CA ALA A 113 18.66 7.07 -32.78
C ALA A 113 19.80 7.99 -32.34
N VAL A 114 20.75 7.46 -31.58
CA VAL A 114 21.92 8.19 -31.13
C VAL A 114 23.17 7.48 -31.62
N LEU A 115 23.93 8.15 -32.48
CA LEU A 115 25.23 7.72 -32.99
C LEU A 115 26.36 8.35 -32.16
N TYR A 116 27.42 7.60 -31.89
CA TYR A 116 28.67 8.12 -31.35
C TYR A 116 29.81 7.83 -32.33
N ALA A 117 30.42 8.89 -32.84
CA ALA A 117 31.54 8.84 -33.80
C ALA A 117 32.40 10.10 -33.64
N ASN A 118 33.67 10.05 -34.01
CA ASN A 118 34.57 11.23 -34.01
C ASN A 118 34.54 12.06 -32.70
N GLY A 119 34.35 11.39 -31.55
CA GLY A 119 34.27 12.05 -30.23
C GLY A 119 33.02 12.90 -29.99
N SER A 120 31.98 12.76 -30.81
CA SER A 120 30.71 13.49 -30.70
C SER A 120 29.52 12.54 -30.71
N PHE A 121 28.41 13.00 -30.14
CA PHE A 121 27.11 12.35 -30.24
C PHE A 121 26.30 12.98 -31.38
N TYR A 122 25.54 12.18 -32.11
CA TYR A 122 24.68 12.62 -33.19
C TYR A 122 23.28 12.04 -32.94
N LYS A 123 22.31 12.90 -32.64
CA LYS A 123 20.90 12.52 -32.52
C LYS A 123 20.27 12.57 -33.91
N ILE A 124 19.75 11.44 -34.37
CA ILE A 124 19.19 11.24 -35.71
C ILE A 124 17.66 11.08 -35.57
N ALA A 125 16.92 12.03 -36.13
CA ALA A 125 15.47 12.11 -36.07
C ALA A 125 14.82 11.58 -37.36
N ASP A 126 14.07 10.48 -37.23
CA ASP A 126 13.36 9.84 -38.34
C ASP A 126 11.86 10.23 -38.39
N THR A 127 11.34 10.98 -37.41
CA THR A 127 9.94 11.44 -37.35
C THR A 127 9.85 12.96 -37.18
N GLN A 128 8.73 13.56 -37.57
CA GLN A 128 8.52 15.02 -37.41
C GLN A 128 8.64 15.46 -35.95
N ASN A 129 8.10 14.67 -35.02
CA ASN A 129 8.18 14.96 -33.60
C ASN A 129 9.62 14.89 -33.08
N ALA A 130 10.39 13.87 -33.49
CA ALA A 130 11.81 13.79 -33.16
C ALA A 130 12.62 14.95 -33.75
N GLN A 131 12.26 15.45 -34.93
CA GLN A 131 12.87 16.65 -35.52
C GLN A 131 12.60 17.87 -34.62
N ASN A 132 11.34 18.11 -34.27
CA ASN A 132 10.98 19.21 -33.37
C ASN A 132 11.76 19.15 -32.03
N LEU A 133 11.99 17.95 -31.48
CA LEU A 133 12.78 17.76 -30.26
C LEU A 133 14.25 18.14 -30.43
N ILE A 134 14.91 17.75 -31.52
CA ILE A 134 16.32 18.11 -31.74
C ILE A 134 16.49 19.61 -32.04
N HIS A 135 15.55 20.24 -32.75
CA HIS A 135 15.56 21.69 -32.95
C HIS A 135 15.35 22.44 -31.64
N LYS A 136 14.41 21.98 -30.81
CA LYS A 136 14.19 22.52 -29.47
C LYS A 136 15.44 22.38 -28.61
N GLU A 137 16.08 21.21 -28.61
CA GLU A 137 17.29 20.96 -27.84
C GLU A 137 18.45 21.87 -28.26
N LEU A 138 18.65 22.11 -29.56
CA LEU A 138 19.63 23.08 -30.06
C LEU A 138 19.37 24.49 -29.50
N ASN A 139 18.13 24.96 -29.60
CA ASN A 139 17.75 26.30 -29.12
C ASN A 139 17.95 26.43 -27.61
N ILE A 140 17.57 25.40 -26.85
CA ILE A 140 17.72 25.35 -25.41
C ILE A 140 19.19 25.32 -25.00
N ILE A 141 20.03 24.50 -25.64
CA ILE A 141 21.46 24.43 -25.32
C ILE A 141 22.12 25.79 -25.60
N THR A 142 21.76 26.42 -26.72
CA THR A 142 22.27 27.73 -27.10
C THR A 142 21.89 28.79 -26.08
N TYR A 143 20.63 28.78 -25.62
CA TYR A 143 20.14 29.67 -24.57
C TYR A 143 20.78 29.39 -23.20
N SER A 144 20.78 28.12 -22.78
CA SER A 144 21.25 27.69 -21.46
C SER A 144 22.73 27.97 -21.30
N GLY A 145 23.54 27.71 -22.35
CA GLY A 145 24.97 27.94 -22.37
C GLY A 145 25.74 27.28 -21.22
N ASN A 146 27.06 27.46 -21.23
CA ASN A 146 27.88 27.07 -20.08
C ASN A 146 27.80 28.14 -18.98
N ASN A 147 27.92 27.70 -17.73
CA ASN A 147 28.08 28.57 -16.55
C ASN A 147 29.20 27.98 -15.66
N ARG A 148 29.67 28.72 -14.67
CA ARG A 148 30.58 28.25 -13.60
C ARG A 148 30.02 27.05 -12.83
N LEU A 149 28.69 26.90 -12.75
CA LEU A 149 28.03 25.87 -11.94
C LEU A 149 27.69 24.59 -12.73
N TYR A 150 27.53 24.69 -14.05
CA TYR A 150 27.19 23.55 -14.91
C TYR A 150 27.69 23.72 -16.35
N ILE A 151 27.85 22.58 -17.02
CA ILE A 151 28.34 22.48 -18.39
C ILE A 151 27.26 21.81 -19.24
N VAL A 152 26.98 22.38 -20.41
CA VAL A 152 26.10 21.82 -21.45
C VAL A 152 26.94 21.40 -22.65
N PRO A 153 26.48 20.44 -23.48
CA PRO A 153 27.22 20.09 -24.69
C PRO A 153 27.18 21.25 -25.68
N LYS A 154 28.25 21.43 -26.47
CA LYS A 154 28.18 22.27 -27.67
C LYS A 154 27.27 21.58 -28.67
N ALA A 155 26.32 22.31 -29.23
CA ALA A 155 25.34 21.80 -30.18
C ALA A 155 25.48 22.49 -31.55
N SER A 156 25.32 21.71 -32.62
CA SER A 156 25.26 22.22 -33.99
C SER A 156 24.35 21.33 -34.84
N LEU A 157 23.39 21.92 -35.53
CA LEU A 157 22.56 21.19 -36.49
C LEU A 157 23.37 20.97 -37.78
N LEU A 158 23.48 19.72 -38.22
CA LEU A 158 24.18 19.38 -39.46
C LEU A 158 23.23 19.34 -40.67
N ASN A 159 21.97 18.97 -40.41
CA ASN A 159 20.84 19.03 -41.32
C ASN A 159 19.53 18.91 -40.51
N GLU A 160 18.37 19.05 -41.15
CA GLU A 160 17.02 18.95 -40.52
C GLU A 160 16.78 17.67 -39.69
N HIS A 161 17.58 16.62 -39.90
CA HIS A 161 17.42 15.33 -39.23
C HIS A 161 18.51 15.02 -38.21
N VAL A 162 19.61 15.79 -38.15
CA VAL A 162 20.79 15.41 -37.36
C VAL A 162 21.36 16.56 -36.54
N LEU A 163 21.28 16.41 -35.21
CA LEU A 163 21.90 17.28 -34.22
C LEU A 163 23.20 16.68 -33.70
N LYS A 164 24.31 17.40 -33.85
CA LYS A 164 25.62 17.04 -33.29
C LYS A 164 25.80 17.69 -31.91
N LEU A 165 26.24 16.89 -30.94
CA LEU A 165 26.52 17.28 -29.56
C LEU A 165 27.95 16.88 -29.18
N SER A 166 28.68 17.77 -28.50
CA SER A 166 30.01 17.44 -27.96
C SER A 166 29.93 16.44 -26.80
N ASP A 167 30.92 15.56 -26.67
CA ASP A 167 31.01 14.63 -25.54
C ASP A 167 31.47 15.33 -24.25
N ILE A 168 30.54 15.52 -23.31
CA ILE A 168 30.82 16.10 -21.99
C ILE A 168 31.01 15.05 -20.88
N SER A 169 31.05 13.75 -21.23
CA SER A 169 31.21 12.66 -20.25
C SER A 169 32.65 12.44 -19.81
N VAL A 170 33.63 12.97 -20.54
CA VAL A 170 35.06 12.66 -20.35
C VAL A 170 35.57 13.17 -19.00
N GLY A 171 36.05 12.22 -18.18
CA GLY A 171 36.58 12.48 -16.83
C GLY A 171 35.49 12.76 -15.78
N GLY A 172 34.20 12.62 -16.14
CA GLY A 172 33.09 12.80 -15.23
C GLY A 172 32.63 11.49 -14.56
N LYS A 173 32.02 11.60 -13.39
CA LYS A 173 31.41 10.46 -12.66
C LYS A 173 29.91 10.67 -12.48
N ARG A 174 29.13 9.63 -12.73
CA ARG A 174 27.69 9.65 -12.40
C ARG A 174 27.53 9.41 -10.91
N GLU A 175 26.97 10.39 -10.23
CA GLU A 175 26.63 10.28 -8.82
C GLU A 175 25.23 9.71 -8.66
N LYS A 176 25.06 8.81 -7.68
CA LYS A 176 23.75 8.19 -7.40
C LYS A 176 22.87 9.05 -6.49
N ASN A 177 23.50 9.90 -5.69
CA ASN A 177 22.85 10.68 -4.67
C ASN A 177 22.91 12.15 -5.06
N PHE A 178 21.80 12.84 -4.83
CA PHE A 178 21.74 14.28 -4.94
C PHE A 178 22.66 14.90 -3.88
N ASN A 179 23.56 15.79 -4.29
CA ASN A 179 24.56 16.42 -3.44
C ASN A 179 24.70 17.92 -3.78
N GLU A 180 25.60 18.62 -3.09
CA GLU A 180 25.83 20.06 -3.26
C GLU A 180 26.15 20.48 -4.69
N VAL A 181 26.89 19.66 -5.47
CA VAL A 181 27.19 19.96 -6.88
C VAL A 181 25.91 20.02 -7.71
N HIS A 182 24.94 19.15 -7.42
CA HIS A 182 23.63 19.19 -8.08
C HIS A 182 22.82 20.41 -7.61
N ALA A 183 22.83 20.72 -6.32
CA ALA A 183 22.15 21.89 -5.76
C ALA A 183 22.66 23.19 -6.41
N CYS A 184 23.97 23.37 -6.51
CA CYS A 184 24.60 24.51 -7.16
C CYS A 184 24.26 24.58 -8.65
N ALA A 185 24.29 23.45 -9.37
CA ALA A 185 23.90 23.41 -10.77
C ALA A 185 22.44 23.86 -10.98
N LEU A 186 21.51 23.39 -10.13
CA LEU A 186 20.11 23.82 -10.18
C LEU A 186 19.94 25.31 -9.88
N GLN A 187 20.73 25.87 -8.96
CA GLN A 187 20.74 27.31 -8.73
C GLN A 187 21.14 28.07 -10.01
N GLY A 188 22.21 27.63 -10.69
CA GLY A 188 22.64 28.25 -11.95
C GLY A 188 21.64 28.12 -13.09
N ILE A 189 20.86 27.03 -13.15
CA ILE A 189 19.77 26.86 -14.12
C ILE A 189 18.63 27.81 -13.80
N LYS A 190 18.22 27.84 -12.52
CA LYS A 190 17.16 28.70 -12.02
C LYS A 190 17.47 30.19 -12.31
N GLU A 191 18.71 30.63 -12.12
CA GLU A 191 19.12 32.02 -12.37
C GLU A 191 19.04 32.46 -13.85
N ARG A 192 18.92 31.53 -14.82
CA ARG A 192 18.76 31.88 -16.24
C ARG A 192 17.42 32.55 -16.53
N TYR A 193 16.35 32.03 -15.94
CA TYR A 193 15.01 32.57 -16.12
C TYR A 193 14.10 32.16 -14.98
N GLN A 194 13.39 33.16 -14.46
CA GLN A 194 12.37 33.03 -13.42
C GLN A 194 11.25 34.01 -13.73
N THR A 195 10.03 33.64 -13.40
CA THR A 195 8.88 34.53 -13.46
C THR A 195 7.86 34.17 -12.38
N HIS A 196 7.04 35.14 -12.01
CA HIS A 196 5.90 34.93 -11.12
C HIS A 196 4.64 35.27 -11.91
N ILE A 197 3.72 34.31 -11.99
CA ILE A 197 2.46 34.48 -12.70
C ILE A 197 1.31 33.97 -11.84
N LYS A 198 0.09 34.40 -12.14
CA LYS A 198 -1.09 33.73 -11.57
C LYS A 198 -1.26 32.34 -12.18
N ILE A 199 -1.80 31.39 -11.42
CA ILE A 199 -2.11 30.05 -11.96
C ILE A 199 -3.14 30.13 -13.09
N SER A 200 -4.03 31.13 -13.08
CA SER A 200 -4.95 31.43 -14.18
C SER A 200 -4.27 31.83 -15.49
N GLU A 201 -3.03 32.31 -15.45
CA GLU A 201 -2.25 32.76 -16.60
C GLU A 201 -1.26 31.69 -17.09
N TRP A 202 -1.16 30.55 -16.40
CA TRP A 202 -0.22 29.49 -16.69
C TRP A 202 -0.69 28.59 -17.83
N LYS A 203 -0.59 29.10 -19.07
CA LYS A 203 -1.04 28.41 -20.30
C LYS A 203 -0.52 26.98 -20.45
N TYR A 204 0.75 26.76 -20.12
CA TYR A 204 1.34 25.42 -20.18
C TYR A 204 0.64 24.40 -19.26
N PHE A 205 0.29 24.82 -18.04
CA PHE A 205 -0.45 23.97 -17.11
C PHE A 205 -1.87 23.68 -17.60
N ASP A 206 -2.55 24.71 -18.13
CA ASP A 206 -3.91 24.57 -18.66
C ASP A 206 -3.97 23.61 -19.85
N MET A 207 -3.03 23.74 -20.80
CA MET A 207 -2.90 22.80 -21.93
C MET A 207 -2.73 21.34 -21.45
N MET A 208 -1.92 21.10 -20.42
CA MET A 208 -1.76 19.75 -19.87
C MET A 208 -3.03 19.24 -19.20
N ALA A 209 -3.74 20.10 -18.45
CA ALA A 209 -5.01 19.75 -17.83
C ALA A 209 -6.11 19.46 -18.87
N GLU A 210 -6.14 20.18 -19.98
CA GLU A 210 -7.04 19.93 -21.11
C GLU A 210 -6.71 18.62 -21.83
N ASN A 211 -5.43 18.38 -22.16
CA ASN A 211 -4.98 17.14 -22.77
C ASN A 211 -5.35 15.93 -21.91
N PHE A 212 -5.23 16.04 -20.58
CA PHE A 212 -5.60 14.97 -19.65
C PHE A 212 -7.08 14.55 -19.78
N LYS A 213 -8.00 15.50 -20.02
CA LYS A 213 -9.43 15.19 -20.20
C LYS A 213 -9.70 14.32 -21.45
N THR A 214 -8.78 14.32 -22.42
CA THR A 214 -8.89 13.53 -23.66
C THR A 214 -8.31 12.12 -23.54
N ILE A 215 -7.68 11.78 -22.40
CA ILE A 215 -7.04 10.48 -22.21
C ILE A 215 -8.09 9.41 -21.95
N HIS A 216 -8.20 8.45 -22.88
CA HIS A 216 -9.11 7.31 -22.78
C HIS A 216 -8.34 5.98 -22.84
N ASP A 217 -7.41 5.78 -21.91
CA ASP A 217 -6.62 4.54 -21.80
C ASP A 217 -6.99 3.75 -20.53
N LYS A 218 -7.62 2.58 -20.74
CA LYS A 218 -8.03 1.66 -19.66
C LYS A 218 -6.86 1.05 -18.89
N ARG A 219 -5.64 1.12 -19.42
CA ARG A 219 -4.43 0.65 -18.71
C ARG A 219 -4.06 1.59 -17.57
N ILE A 220 -4.46 2.86 -17.63
CA ILE A 220 -4.24 3.83 -16.54
C ILE A 220 -5.24 3.53 -15.40
N PRO A 221 -4.79 3.41 -14.14
CA PRO A 221 -5.69 3.15 -13.02
C PRO A 221 -6.75 4.25 -12.85
N SER A 222 -8.01 3.84 -12.68
CA SER A 222 -9.13 4.77 -12.64
C SER A 222 -9.11 5.68 -11.42
N ASN A 223 -8.60 5.23 -10.25
CA ASN A 223 -8.60 6.10 -9.08
C ASN A 223 -7.49 7.16 -9.15
N LEU A 224 -6.36 6.89 -9.82
CA LEU A 224 -5.36 7.91 -10.12
C LEU A 224 -5.98 9.07 -10.92
N ILE A 225 -6.75 8.76 -11.97
CA ILE A 225 -7.48 9.77 -12.77
C ILE A 225 -8.42 10.57 -11.86
N ARG A 226 -9.24 9.89 -11.06
CA ARG A 226 -10.21 10.53 -10.15
C ARG A 226 -9.53 11.42 -9.10
N LYS A 227 -8.37 11.03 -8.58
CA LYS A 227 -7.57 11.84 -7.64
C LYS A 227 -7.04 13.10 -8.31
N ILE A 228 -6.51 12.99 -9.52
CA ILE A 228 -6.04 14.14 -10.31
C ILE A 228 -7.21 15.11 -10.53
N ASP A 229 -8.38 14.61 -10.97
CA ASP A 229 -9.58 15.44 -11.16
C ASP A 229 -10.01 16.19 -9.89
N MET A 230 -10.00 15.51 -8.74
CA MET A 230 -10.33 16.13 -7.45
C MET A 230 -9.34 17.25 -7.11
N ILE A 231 -8.04 17.03 -7.34
CA ILE A 231 -7.00 18.03 -7.04
C ILE A 231 -7.11 19.21 -8.02
N LEU A 232 -7.28 18.96 -9.32
CA LEU A 232 -7.40 20.02 -10.33
C LEU A 232 -8.59 20.95 -10.05
N LYS A 233 -9.72 20.41 -9.55
CA LYS A 233 -10.90 21.19 -9.16
C LYS A 233 -10.70 22.06 -7.91
N ASP A 234 -9.76 21.67 -7.04
CA ASP A 234 -9.46 22.37 -5.78
C ASP A 234 -8.32 23.39 -5.93
N ILE A 235 -7.80 23.61 -7.14
CA ILE A 235 -6.74 24.59 -7.39
C ILE A 235 -7.31 26.01 -7.30
N ASP A 236 -6.75 26.81 -6.40
CA ASP A 236 -6.93 28.26 -6.41
C ASP A 236 -6.25 28.86 -7.64
N ARG A 237 -7.05 29.37 -8.58
CA ARG A 237 -6.58 29.96 -9.84
C ARG A 237 -5.99 31.35 -9.67
N GLU A 238 -6.31 32.05 -8.58
CA GLU A 238 -5.78 33.39 -8.29
C GLU A 238 -4.46 33.35 -7.51
N GLU A 239 -4.09 32.19 -6.97
CA GLU A 239 -2.81 32.00 -6.31
C GLU A 239 -1.64 32.23 -7.32
N THR A 240 -0.63 32.98 -6.89
CA THR A 240 0.60 33.21 -7.67
C THR A 240 1.55 32.03 -7.56
N ILE A 241 2.16 31.61 -8.67
CA ILE A 241 3.16 30.55 -8.74
C ILE A 241 4.48 31.09 -9.30
N HIS A 242 5.59 30.66 -8.69
CA HIS A 242 6.94 30.94 -9.20
C HIS A 242 7.32 29.85 -10.21
N LEU A 243 7.57 30.26 -11.45
CA LEU A 243 8.09 29.40 -12.51
C LEU A 243 9.57 29.67 -12.73
N SER A 244 10.32 28.61 -13.04
CA SER A 244 11.75 28.69 -13.33
C SER A 244 12.10 27.86 -14.55
N PHE A 245 13.18 28.24 -15.22
CA PHE A 245 13.81 27.39 -16.22
C PHE A 245 14.21 26.06 -15.61
N SER A 246 13.98 24.98 -16.35
CA SER A 246 14.27 23.62 -15.93
C SER A 246 14.74 22.78 -17.09
N HIS A 247 15.56 21.78 -16.78
CA HIS A 247 16.00 20.73 -17.68
C HIS A 247 14.87 19.77 -18.06
N GLY A 248 13.93 19.51 -17.15
CA GLY A 248 12.72 18.70 -17.42
C GLY A 248 12.93 17.18 -17.32
N ASP A 249 14.15 16.68 -17.54
CA ASP A 249 14.56 15.28 -17.27
C ASP A 249 15.84 15.20 -16.40
N PHE A 250 15.88 16.02 -15.34
CA PHE A 250 17.09 16.13 -14.51
C PHE A 250 17.24 14.89 -13.61
N THR A 251 18.10 13.96 -14.03
CA THR A 251 18.24 12.63 -13.41
C THR A 251 19.70 12.20 -13.27
N PRO A 252 20.01 11.22 -12.39
CA PRO A 252 21.39 10.72 -12.22
C PRO A 252 22.02 10.17 -13.50
N TRP A 253 21.22 9.68 -14.45
CA TRP A 253 21.73 9.17 -15.72
C TRP A 253 22.01 10.26 -16.74
N ASN A 254 21.43 11.46 -16.60
CA ASN A 254 21.64 12.61 -17.49
C ASN A 254 22.70 13.60 -16.97
N CYS A 255 23.40 13.26 -15.89
CA CYS A 255 24.40 14.12 -15.26
C CYS A 255 25.74 13.42 -15.01
N TYR A 256 26.84 14.16 -15.15
CA TYR A 256 28.17 13.78 -14.70
C TYR A 256 28.77 14.87 -13.81
N THR A 257 29.33 14.49 -12.67
CA THR A 257 30.09 15.41 -11.82
C THR A 257 31.55 15.45 -12.26
N LYS A 258 32.12 16.65 -12.37
CA LYS A 258 33.52 16.88 -12.75
C LYS A 258 34.02 18.17 -12.11
N ASN A 259 35.11 18.11 -11.34
CA ASN A 259 35.78 19.30 -10.77
C ASN A 259 34.81 20.28 -10.07
N ASN A 260 33.91 19.77 -9.22
CA ASN A 260 32.82 20.54 -8.56
C ASN A 260 31.82 21.23 -9.50
N THR A 261 31.76 20.86 -10.77
CA THR A 261 30.76 21.29 -11.74
C THR A 261 29.92 20.11 -12.21
N LEU A 262 28.68 20.37 -12.64
CA LEU A 262 27.79 19.35 -13.18
C LEU A 262 27.72 19.46 -14.71
N ALA A 263 28.14 18.43 -15.42
CA ALA A 263 27.90 18.29 -16.85
C ALA A 263 26.52 17.65 -17.08
N ILE A 264 25.65 18.34 -17.81
CA ILE A 264 24.23 17.99 -18.00
C ILE A 264 23.93 17.87 -19.49
N TYR A 265 23.27 16.79 -19.89
CA TYR A 265 22.88 16.54 -21.28
C TYR A 265 21.44 16.02 -21.36
N ASP A 266 20.91 15.96 -22.59
CA ASP A 266 19.53 15.56 -22.89
C ASP A 266 18.48 16.63 -22.54
N TRP A 267 18.68 17.83 -23.10
CA TRP A 267 17.91 19.04 -22.79
C TRP A 267 16.56 19.15 -23.53
N GLU A 268 16.10 18.09 -24.19
CA GLU A 268 14.91 18.14 -25.06
C GLU A 268 13.61 18.41 -24.30
N LEU A 269 13.53 18.00 -23.03
CA LEU A 269 12.37 18.23 -22.16
C LEU A 269 12.41 19.57 -21.41
N ALA A 270 13.45 20.37 -21.65
CA ALA A 270 13.61 21.65 -20.96
C ALA A 270 12.45 22.60 -21.24
N SER A 271 12.11 23.41 -20.25
CA SER A 271 10.99 24.36 -20.33
C SER A 271 11.19 25.53 -19.38
N PHE A 272 10.67 26.69 -19.81
CA PHE A 272 10.58 27.94 -19.04
C PHE A 272 9.36 27.99 -18.12
N GLU A 273 8.38 27.12 -18.36
CA GLU A 273 7.06 27.16 -17.72
C GLU A 273 6.88 26.04 -16.67
N ARG A 274 7.92 25.78 -15.87
CA ARG A 274 7.92 24.71 -14.85
C ARG A 274 7.94 25.30 -13.44
N PRO A 275 7.25 24.67 -12.48
CA PRO A 275 7.21 25.17 -11.11
C PRO A 275 8.62 25.19 -10.49
N LEU A 276 8.88 26.15 -9.61
CA LEU A 276 10.14 26.23 -8.86
C LEU A 276 10.51 24.88 -8.25
N GLY A 277 11.76 24.46 -8.44
CA GLY A 277 12.27 23.21 -7.89
C GLY A 277 11.86 21.96 -8.67
N PHE A 278 11.27 22.09 -9.88
CA PHE A 278 10.88 20.93 -10.70
C PHE A 278 12.00 19.88 -10.83
N ASP A 279 13.19 20.29 -11.27
CA ASP A 279 14.32 19.38 -11.45
C ASP A 279 14.85 18.79 -10.13
N PHE A 280 14.74 19.53 -9.02
CA PHE A 280 15.08 19.05 -7.69
C PHE A 280 14.18 17.87 -7.28
N PHE A 281 12.87 18.04 -7.44
CA PHE A 281 11.92 16.95 -7.16
C PHE A 281 12.11 15.81 -8.16
N HIS A 282 12.28 16.12 -9.44
CA HIS A 282 12.43 15.14 -10.51
C HIS A 282 13.62 14.20 -10.27
N TYR A 283 14.78 14.74 -9.90
CA TYR A 283 15.96 13.92 -9.59
C TYR A 283 15.69 12.95 -8.44
N ILE A 284 15.12 13.45 -7.35
CA ILE A 284 14.90 12.65 -6.14
C ILE A 284 13.86 11.57 -6.43
N ILE A 285 12.72 11.95 -6.98
CA ILE A 285 11.56 11.07 -7.18
C ILE A 285 11.88 10.01 -8.25
N GLN A 286 12.43 10.39 -9.40
CA GLN A 286 12.75 9.42 -10.46
C GLN A 286 13.83 8.42 -10.02
N ASN A 287 14.89 8.90 -9.37
CA ASN A 287 15.93 8.01 -8.86
C ASN A 287 15.39 7.07 -7.78
N ALA A 288 14.58 7.59 -6.86
CA ALA A 288 14.02 6.80 -5.77
C ALA A 288 13.05 5.72 -6.29
N ILE A 289 12.24 6.00 -7.31
CA ILE A 289 11.30 5.02 -7.88
C ILE A 289 12.02 4.02 -8.79
N LEU A 290 12.80 4.51 -9.76
CA LEU A 290 13.31 3.69 -10.86
C LEU A 290 14.61 2.95 -10.53
N VAL A 291 15.39 3.45 -9.57
CA VAL A 291 16.70 2.87 -9.20
C VAL A 291 16.66 2.26 -7.81
N GLN A 292 16.11 2.97 -6.82
CA GLN A 292 16.16 2.55 -5.41
C GLN A 292 14.92 1.77 -4.96
N HIS A 293 13.80 1.86 -5.68
CA HIS A 293 12.51 1.26 -5.35
C HIS A 293 12.00 1.62 -3.94
N LEU A 294 12.10 2.91 -3.59
CA LEU A 294 11.63 3.42 -2.30
C LEU A 294 10.12 3.64 -2.26
N SER A 295 9.52 3.48 -1.08
CA SER A 295 8.14 3.89 -0.78
C SER A 295 8.00 5.42 -0.79
N TRP A 296 6.80 5.94 -1.07
CA TRP A 296 6.54 7.38 -1.05
C TRP A 296 6.92 8.05 0.29
N THR A 297 6.68 7.40 1.43
CA THR A 297 7.08 7.93 2.74
C THR A 297 8.58 8.24 2.81
N ALA A 298 9.43 7.32 2.31
CA ALA A 298 10.88 7.51 2.28
C ALA A 298 11.29 8.60 1.29
N ILE A 299 10.62 8.68 0.14
CA ILE A 299 10.84 9.73 -0.87
C ILE A 299 10.56 11.11 -0.27
N LEU A 300 9.43 11.27 0.44
CA LEU A 300 9.06 12.52 1.06
C LEU A 300 10.08 12.97 2.13
N GLU A 301 10.62 12.03 2.92
CA GLU A 301 11.69 12.34 3.88
C GLU A 301 13.00 12.73 3.18
N GLU A 302 13.36 12.09 2.07
CA GLU A 302 14.51 12.53 1.26
C GLU A 302 14.32 13.95 0.70
N ILE A 303 13.12 14.27 0.22
CA ILE A 303 12.78 15.62 -0.29
C ILE A 303 12.96 16.65 0.83
N LYS A 304 12.40 16.41 2.03
CA LYS A 304 12.53 17.33 3.17
C LYS A 304 13.99 17.51 3.57
N LYS A 305 14.76 16.42 3.64
CA LYS A 305 16.18 16.47 3.99
C LYS A 305 16.97 17.30 2.98
N LYS A 306 16.82 17.01 1.69
CA LYS A 306 17.58 17.67 0.61
C LYS A 306 17.11 19.10 0.33
N ASN A 307 15.86 19.45 0.70
CA ASN A 307 15.34 20.81 0.59
C ASN A 307 16.21 21.82 1.37
N THR A 308 16.71 21.44 2.55
CA THR A 308 17.52 22.30 3.43
C THR A 308 18.82 22.80 2.79
N ILE A 309 19.39 22.04 1.84
CA ILE A 309 20.66 22.36 1.18
C ILE A 309 20.47 22.86 -0.27
N THR A 310 19.23 23.08 -0.73
CA THR A 310 18.96 23.45 -2.13
C THR A 310 17.97 24.59 -2.25
N LEU A 311 16.70 24.36 -1.91
CA LEU A 311 15.65 25.37 -2.11
C LEU A 311 15.36 26.16 -0.83
N ASN A 312 15.65 25.56 0.33
CA ASN A 312 15.37 26.09 1.67
C ASN A 312 13.93 26.59 1.85
N LEU A 313 12.97 25.89 1.25
CA LEU A 313 11.55 26.24 1.34
C LEU A 313 11.00 25.85 2.71
N ASN A 314 10.10 26.67 3.26
CA ASN A 314 9.29 26.27 4.41
C ASN A 314 8.33 25.13 4.03
N GLU A 315 7.68 24.49 5.02
CA GLU A 315 6.83 23.32 4.78
C GLU A 315 5.63 23.61 3.86
N LYS A 316 5.03 24.82 3.96
CA LYS A 316 3.89 25.22 3.15
C LYS A 316 4.29 25.34 1.67
N ASP A 317 5.38 26.04 1.41
CA ASP A 317 5.88 26.26 0.05
C ASP A 317 6.42 24.97 -0.56
N LEU A 318 7.15 24.15 0.22
CA LEU A 318 7.60 22.84 -0.23
C LEU A 318 6.43 21.96 -0.68
N LYS A 319 5.34 21.91 0.12
CA LYS A 319 4.12 21.18 -0.26
C LYS A 319 3.46 21.76 -1.51
N LYS A 320 3.43 23.08 -1.66
CA LYS A 320 2.88 23.76 -2.84
C LYS A 320 3.65 23.41 -4.11
N TYR A 321 4.97 23.57 -4.11
CA TYR A 321 5.77 23.30 -5.31
C TYR A 321 5.86 21.81 -5.63
N LEU A 322 5.87 20.93 -4.61
CA LEU A 322 5.74 19.49 -4.82
C LEU A 322 4.40 19.12 -5.47
N LYS A 323 3.30 19.81 -5.12
CA LYS A 323 1.96 19.60 -5.73
C LYS A 323 2.03 19.86 -7.23
N PHE A 324 2.55 21.02 -7.62
CA PHE A 324 2.63 21.40 -9.03
C PHE A 324 3.68 20.61 -9.80
N TYR A 325 4.79 20.19 -9.17
CA TYR A 325 5.70 19.21 -9.77
C TYR A 325 4.95 17.91 -10.10
N LEU A 326 4.27 17.31 -9.11
CA LEU A 326 3.54 16.05 -9.32
C LEU A 326 2.48 16.20 -10.42
N LEU A 327 1.66 17.25 -10.38
CA LEU A 327 0.63 17.46 -11.40
C LEU A 327 1.25 17.64 -12.80
N THR A 328 2.25 18.51 -12.95
CA THR A 328 2.84 18.76 -14.28
C THR A 328 3.60 17.55 -14.83
N ASP A 329 4.25 16.76 -13.99
CA ASP A 329 4.94 15.52 -14.38
C ASP A 329 3.93 14.42 -14.75
N ILE A 330 2.93 14.19 -13.88
CA ILE A 330 1.89 13.16 -14.10
C ILE A 330 1.08 13.47 -15.35
N LEU A 331 0.56 14.70 -15.52
CA LEU A 331 -0.28 15.05 -16.67
C LEU A 331 0.48 14.87 -17.99
N TYR A 332 1.75 15.27 -18.03
CA TYR A 332 2.62 15.06 -19.19
C TYR A 332 2.80 13.57 -19.49
N TYR A 333 3.21 12.77 -18.49
CA TYR A 333 3.54 11.37 -18.71
C TYR A 333 2.31 10.49 -18.94
N LEU A 334 1.15 10.80 -18.36
CA LEU A 334 -0.08 10.06 -18.66
C LEU A 334 -0.44 10.16 -20.15
N LYS A 335 -0.26 11.34 -20.76
CA LYS A 335 -0.45 11.51 -22.21
C LYS A 335 0.55 10.67 -23.00
N VAL A 336 1.83 10.76 -22.65
CA VAL A 336 2.89 9.97 -23.29
C VAL A 336 2.62 8.46 -23.17
N TYR A 337 2.22 7.97 -21.99
CA TYR A 337 1.94 6.55 -21.77
C TYR A 337 0.68 6.08 -22.50
N SER A 338 -0.33 6.94 -22.63
CA SER A 338 -1.55 6.61 -23.37
C SER A 338 -1.29 6.37 -24.86
N GLU A 339 -0.27 7.01 -25.42
CA GLU A 339 0.12 6.88 -26.83
C GLU A 339 1.12 5.73 -27.07
N GLN A 340 1.67 5.14 -26.02
CA GLN A 340 2.56 3.99 -26.14
C GLN A 340 1.77 2.69 -26.32
N GLU A 341 2.08 1.94 -27.37
CA GLU A 341 1.47 0.63 -27.61
C GLU A 341 1.81 -0.39 -26.51
N GLN A 342 3.08 -0.41 -26.08
CA GLN A 342 3.59 -1.36 -25.10
C GLN A 342 4.18 -0.63 -23.90
N TRP A 343 3.81 -1.06 -22.70
CA TRP A 343 4.30 -0.47 -21.45
C TRP A 343 5.46 -1.26 -20.88
N HIS A 344 6.50 -0.55 -20.46
CA HIS A 344 7.55 -1.12 -19.63
C HIS A 344 7.08 -1.21 -18.16
N VAL A 345 7.58 -2.21 -17.42
CA VAL A 345 7.18 -2.43 -16.01
C VAL A 345 7.39 -1.20 -15.10
N GLN A 346 8.36 -0.35 -15.44
CA GLN A 346 8.65 0.90 -14.73
C GLN A 346 7.47 1.88 -14.71
N ILE A 347 6.63 1.88 -15.75
CA ILE A 347 5.43 2.73 -15.81
C ILE A 347 4.52 2.41 -14.62
N HIS A 348 4.31 1.13 -14.31
CA HIS A 348 3.49 0.73 -13.16
C HIS A 348 4.09 1.19 -11.82
N TRP A 349 5.43 1.20 -11.69
CA TRP A 349 6.08 1.71 -10.46
C TRP A 349 5.85 3.21 -10.28
N LEU A 350 5.92 3.98 -11.38
CA LEU A 350 5.64 5.41 -11.39
C LEU A 350 4.16 5.68 -11.05
N LEU A 351 3.22 5.07 -11.77
CA LEU A 351 1.77 5.25 -11.54
C LEU A 351 1.37 4.94 -10.10
N ASN A 352 1.90 3.86 -9.51
CA ASN A 352 1.61 3.49 -8.13
C ASN A 352 2.14 4.53 -7.13
N THR A 353 3.37 5.00 -7.33
CA THR A 353 3.98 5.99 -6.43
C THR A 353 3.28 7.34 -6.57
N TRP A 354 2.92 7.74 -7.78
CA TRP A 354 2.16 8.96 -8.05
C TRP A 354 0.77 8.92 -7.40
N SER A 355 0.03 7.82 -7.54
CA SER A 355 -1.30 7.68 -6.91
C SER A 355 -1.20 7.83 -5.38
N GLU A 356 -0.19 7.22 -4.76
CA GLU A 356 0.05 7.37 -3.33
C GLU A 356 0.49 8.80 -2.96
N ALA A 357 1.35 9.43 -3.75
CA ALA A 357 1.86 10.78 -3.51
C ALA A 357 0.74 11.83 -3.46
N LEU A 358 -0.26 11.70 -4.33
CA LEU A 358 -1.41 12.61 -4.39
C LEU A 358 -2.28 12.57 -3.12
N ASN A 359 -2.22 11.50 -2.32
CA ASN A 359 -3.02 11.36 -1.10
C ASN A 359 -2.83 12.53 -0.12
N MET A 360 -1.61 13.08 -0.03
CA MET A 360 -1.33 14.17 0.91
C MET A 360 -2.13 15.44 0.62
N TYR A 361 -2.58 15.63 -0.62
CA TYR A 361 -3.40 16.77 -1.05
C TYR A 361 -4.90 16.51 -0.96
N LEU A 362 -5.31 15.27 -0.67
CA LEU A 362 -6.71 14.87 -0.60
C LEU A 362 -7.20 14.62 0.83
N THR A 363 -6.32 14.68 1.83
CA THR A 363 -6.64 14.44 3.24
C THR A 363 -7.70 15.36 3.84
N LYS A 364 -7.93 16.54 3.24
CA LYS A 364 -9.02 17.46 3.64
C LYS A 364 -10.40 16.92 3.28
N ASN A 365 -10.52 16.25 2.14
CA ASN A 365 -11.79 15.82 1.56
C ASN A 365 -12.02 14.31 1.70
N ARG A 366 -10.96 13.55 1.95
CA ARG A 366 -10.98 12.08 2.05
C ARG A 366 -10.21 11.63 3.26
N THR A 367 -10.74 10.59 3.88
CA THR A 367 -10.16 9.94 5.04
C THR A 367 -9.04 8.99 4.62
N SER A 368 -8.13 8.67 5.53
CA SER A 368 -6.98 7.80 5.20
C SER A 368 -7.44 6.41 4.77
N ARG A 369 -8.58 5.93 5.30
CA ARG A 369 -9.21 4.68 4.87
C ARG A 369 -9.69 4.72 3.42
N GLU A 370 -10.35 5.80 3.01
CA GLU A 370 -10.87 5.96 1.65
C GLU A 370 -9.73 5.99 0.63
N LEU A 371 -8.69 6.79 0.91
CA LEU A 371 -7.50 6.89 0.06
C LEU A 371 -6.76 5.54 -0.06
N LEU A 372 -6.66 4.80 1.04
CA LEU A 372 -6.06 3.46 1.02
C LEU A 372 -6.83 2.48 0.14
N VAL A 373 -8.17 2.54 0.15
CA VAL A 373 -8.99 1.66 -0.70
C VAL A 373 -8.76 1.98 -2.17
N MET A 374 -8.68 3.27 -2.54
CA MET A 374 -8.33 3.70 -3.90
C MET A 374 -6.94 3.19 -4.32
N ASP A 375 -5.94 3.36 -3.44
CA ASP A 375 -4.56 2.90 -3.65
C ASP A 375 -4.46 1.39 -3.88
N ILE A 376 -5.18 0.60 -3.09
CA ILE A 376 -5.19 -0.86 -3.21
C ILE A 376 -5.67 -1.28 -4.60
N PHE A 377 -6.78 -0.71 -5.08
CA PHE A 377 -7.33 -1.09 -6.37
C PHE A 377 -6.51 -0.56 -7.54
N ASP A 378 -5.87 0.60 -7.42
CA ASP A 378 -4.89 1.06 -8.41
C ASP A 378 -3.68 0.12 -8.49
N TYR A 379 -3.14 -0.31 -7.33
CA TYR A 379 -1.96 -1.18 -7.27
C TYR A 379 -2.21 -2.55 -7.91
N ILE A 380 -3.40 -3.13 -7.72
CA ILE A 380 -3.76 -4.44 -8.29
C ILE A 380 -4.45 -4.36 -9.65
N HIS A 381 -4.55 -3.17 -10.27
CA HIS A 381 -5.26 -2.95 -11.53
C HIS A 381 -4.88 -3.97 -12.63
N HIS A 382 -3.58 -4.25 -12.77
CA HIS A 382 -3.05 -5.21 -13.76
C HIS A 382 -3.03 -6.66 -13.29
N TYR A 383 -3.36 -6.94 -12.02
CA TYR A 383 -3.31 -8.28 -11.47
C TYR A 383 -4.53 -9.10 -11.90
N GLN A 384 -4.39 -10.42 -11.92
CA GLN A 384 -5.53 -11.32 -12.09
C GLN A 384 -6.15 -11.58 -10.71
N TYR A 385 -7.30 -10.98 -10.46
CA TYR A 385 -8.05 -11.09 -9.22
C TYR A 385 -9.55 -10.91 -9.47
N GLY A 386 -10.38 -11.31 -8.49
CA GLY A 386 -11.80 -11.00 -8.46
C GLY A 386 -12.23 -10.55 -7.06
N ALA A 387 -12.76 -9.34 -6.95
CA ALA A 387 -13.41 -8.85 -5.73
C ALA A 387 -14.78 -9.52 -5.59
N LEU A 388 -15.08 -10.00 -4.40
CA LEU A 388 -16.25 -10.83 -4.11
C LEU A 388 -17.29 -10.04 -3.32
N LYS A 389 -18.56 -10.06 -3.77
CA LYS A 389 -19.65 -9.27 -3.17
C LYS A 389 -19.33 -7.76 -3.07
N PHE A 390 -18.42 -7.27 -3.90
CA PHE A 390 -18.03 -5.87 -3.92
C PHE A 390 -19.12 -5.05 -4.62
N HIS A 391 -19.38 -3.85 -4.12
CA HIS A 391 -20.40 -2.98 -4.67
C HIS A 391 -19.99 -2.41 -6.04
N ASP A 392 -20.98 -2.08 -6.87
CA ASP A 392 -20.75 -1.44 -8.17
C ASP A 392 -20.88 0.10 -8.09
N ASN A 393 -20.11 0.70 -7.19
CA ASN A 393 -19.96 2.15 -7.01
C ASN A 393 -18.48 2.50 -6.73
N GLU A 394 -18.17 3.76 -6.43
CA GLU A 394 -16.82 4.21 -6.11
C GLU A 394 -16.19 3.33 -5.00
N PRO A 395 -14.98 2.80 -5.20
CA PRO A 395 -14.39 1.83 -4.27
C PRO A 395 -14.23 2.39 -2.85
N GLU A 396 -13.95 3.69 -2.70
CA GLU A 396 -13.80 4.32 -1.40
C GLU A 396 -15.12 4.46 -0.60
N ASN A 397 -16.28 4.37 -1.25
CA ASN A 397 -17.60 4.43 -0.61
C ASN A 397 -17.96 3.13 0.16
N LEU A 398 -16.96 2.32 0.47
CA LEU A 398 -17.06 1.13 1.30
C LEU A 398 -17.45 1.51 2.74
N THR A 399 -18.56 1.00 3.25
CA THR A 399 -18.99 1.28 4.64
C THR A 399 -17.92 0.86 5.67
N LEU A 400 -17.88 1.51 6.84
CA LEU A 400 -16.88 1.25 7.88
C LEU A 400 -16.87 -0.19 8.38
N ASN A 401 -18.01 -0.88 8.33
CA ASN A 401 -18.15 -2.26 8.79
C ASN A 401 -17.98 -3.29 7.66
N SER A 402 -17.89 -2.84 6.40
CA SER A 402 -17.63 -3.71 5.26
C SER A 402 -16.15 -4.08 5.17
N ASP A 403 -15.91 -5.33 4.81
CA ASP A 403 -14.62 -5.88 4.43
C ASP A 403 -14.45 -5.89 2.90
N ILE A 404 -13.21 -6.12 2.46
CA ILE A 404 -12.90 -6.36 1.06
C ILE A 404 -12.45 -7.82 0.91
N ASP A 405 -13.29 -8.64 0.30
CA ASP A 405 -12.97 -10.01 -0.06
C ASP A 405 -12.37 -10.04 -1.48
N ILE A 406 -11.12 -10.45 -1.63
CA ILE A 406 -10.42 -10.51 -2.92
C ILE A 406 -9.94 -11.94 -3.16
N ILE A 407 -10.41 -12.56 -4.22
CA ILE A 407 -9.87 -13.82 -4.72
C ILE A 407 -8.64 -13.50 -5.57
N ILE A 408 -7.48 -14.00 -5.16
CA ILE A 408 -6.18 -13.60 -5.72
C ILE A 408 -5.16 -14.73 -5.66
N GLN A 409 -4.25 -14.74 -6.63
CA GLN A 409 -3.15 -15.70 -6.69
C GLN A 409 -2.15 -15.50 -5.53
N PRO A 410 -1.55 -16.58 -4.97
CA PRO A 410 -0.68 -16.47 -3.80
C PRO A 410 0.52 -15.54 -3.96
N LYS A 411 1.13 -15.52 -5.14
CA LYS A 411 2.29 -14.65 -5.46
C LYS A 411 1.92 -13.16 -5.38
N ASP A 412 0.73 -12.81 -5.84
CA ASP A 412 0.27 -11.43 -5.96
C ASP A 412 -0.31 -10.92 -4.64
N ALA A 413 -0.88 -11.81 -3.82
CA ALA A 413 -1.25 -11.51 -2.44
C ALA A 413 -0.05 -11.05 -1.60
N VAL A 414 1.11 -11.70 -1.74
CA VAL A 414 2.34 -11.33 -1.01
C VAL A 414 2.86 -9.94 -1.43
N LYS A 415 2.76 -9.61 -2.73
CA LYS A 415 3.12 -8.28 -3.25
C LYS A 415 2.19 -7.21 -2.69
N LEU A 416 0.87 -7.44 -2.73
CA LEU A 416 -0.12 -6.52 -2.18
C LEU A 416 0.09 -6.28 -0.67
N ILE A 417 0.36 -7.33 0.11
CA ILE A 417 0.67 -7.17 1.55
C ILE A 417 1.93 -6.31 1.75
N SER A 418 2.94 -6.49 0.92
CA SER A 418 4.20 -5.72 1.00
C SER A 418 3.98 -4.25 0.66
N TYR A 419 3.14 -3.98 -0.35
CA TYR A 419 2.71 -2.63 -0.71
C TYR A 419 1.95 -1.94 0.43
N ILE A 420 0.90 -2.59 0.96
CA ILE A 420 0.08 -2.01 2.05
C ILE A 420 0.94 -1.70 3.29
N LYS A 421 1.94 -2.54 3.61
CA LYS A 421 2.87 -2.30 4.72
C LYS A 421 3.68 -1.01 4.59
N GLN A 422 3.95 -0.58 3.36
CA GLN A 422 4.82 0.56 3.05
C GLN A 422 4.01 1.84 2.74
N ASN A 423 2.71 1.72 2.57
CA ASN A 423 1.83 2.81 2.18
C ASN A 423 1.74 3.90 3.27
N SER A 424 1.83 5.16 2.85
CA SER A 424 1.94 6.34 3.70
C SER A 424 0.71 6.66 4.55
N VAL A 425 -0.48 6.13 4.23
CA VAL A 425 -1.69 6.35 5.05
C VAL A 425 -1.95 5.22 6.06
N VAL A 426 -1.13 4.18 6.04
CA VAL A 426 -1.17 3.07 6.99
C VAL A 426 -0.38 3.43 8.25
N ASN A 427 -1.01 3.26 9.42
CA ASN A 427 -0.35 3.39 10.71
C ASN A 427 0.14 2.03 11.22
N LYS A 428 -0.72 1.02 11.13
CA LYS A 428 -0.43 -0.33 11.63
C LYS A 428 -1.13 -1.39 10.83
N ILE A 429 -0.48 -2.54 10.68
CA ILE A 429 -1.02 -3.68 9.95
C ILE A 429 -0.79 -4.97 10.73
N LYS A 430 -1.82 -5.80 10.78
CA LYS A 430 -1.76 -7.16 11.29
C LYS A 430 -2.13 -8.13 10.17
N VAL A 431 -1.24 -9.06 9.87
CA VAL A 431 -1.45 -10.09 8.84
C VAL A 431 -1.52 -11.45 9.51
N VAL A 432 -2.57 -12.21 9.23
CA VAL A 432 -2.71 -13.61 9.65
C VAL A 432 -2.79 -14.48 8.41
N LYS A 433 -1.73 -15.25 8.15
CA LYS A 433 -1.69 -16.22 7.05
C LYS A 433 -2.41 -17.50 7.44
N LYS A 434 -3.55 -17.81 6.85
CA LYS A 434 -4.18 -19.14 6.90
C LYS A 434 -3.68 -20.00 5.72
N SER A 435 -4.08 -21.26 5.67
CA SER A 435 -3.73 -22.19 4.57
C SER A 435 -4.38 -21.82 3.24
N PHE A 436 -5.52 -21.11 3.29
CA PHE A 436 -6.36 -20.80 2.14
C PHE A 436 -6.53 -19.31 1.87
N MET A 437 -6.05 -18.44 2.77
CA MET A 437 -6.14 -16.99 2.62
C MET A 437 -5.20 -16.23 3.54
N PHE A 438 -5.01 -14.93 3.29
CA PHE A 438 -4.48 -13.98 4.26
C PHE A 438 -5.61 -13.10 4.80
N LEU A 439 -5.69 -12.99 6.12
CA LEU A 439 -6.54 -12.00 6.79
C LEU A 439 -5.67 -10.79 7.13
N ILE A 440 -6.03 -9.63 6.61
CA ILE A 440 -5.29 -8.39 6.79
C ILE A 440 -6.18 -7.40 7.53
N ARG A 441 -5.71 -6.95 8.68
CA ARG A 441 -6.32 -5.83 9.41
C ARG A 441 -5.38 -4.65 9.37
N ILE A 442 -5.89 -3.53 8.88
CA ILE A 442 -5.15 -2.30 8.70
C ILE A 442 -5.79 -1.25 9.59
N ILE A 443 -4.95 -0.52 10.31
CA ILE A 443 -5.31 0.69 11.05
C ILE A 443 -4.64 1.83 10.31
N THR A 444 -5.44 2.76 9.82
CA THR A 444 -4.98 3.95 9.11
C THR A 444 -4.55 5.06 10.07
N LYS A 445 -3.87 6.09 9.56
CA LYS A 445 -3.39 7.24 10.37
C LYS A 445 -4.51 8.02 11.07
N ASP A 446 -5.71 7.99 10.53
CA ASP A 446 -6.94 8.54 11.15
C ASP A 446 -7.67 7.53 12.07
N HIS A 447 -6.98 6.47 12.50
CA HIS A 447 -7.48 5.44 13.41
C HIS A 447 -8.70 4.62 12.94
N LYS A 448 -9.03 4.67 11.64
CA LYS A 448 -10.06 3.80 11.06
C LYS A 448 -9.49 2.39 10.77
N ILE A 449 -10.39 1.40 10.72
CA ILE A 449 -10.06 0.01 10.40
C ILE A 449 -10.48 -0.32 8.97
N LEU A 450 -9.58 -1.00 8.24
CA LEU A 450 -9.90 -1.71 7.00
C LEU A 450 -9.53 -3.18 7.15
N ASN A 451 -10.49 -4.08 6.91
CA ASN A 451 -10.24 -5.52 6.88
C ASN A 451 -10.27 -6.00 5.44
N ILE A 452 -9.26 -6.78 5.05
CA ILE A 452 -9.13 -7.34 3.70
C ILE A 452 -8.84 -8.84 3.82
N ASP A 453 -9.62 -9.65 3.12
CA ASP A 453 -9.45 -11.09 3.02
C ASP A 453 -8.91 -11.42 1.63
N LEU A 454 -7.64 -11.82 1.56
CA LEU A 454 -7.01 -12.26 0.31
C LEU A 454 -7.17 -13.78 0.18
N ILE A 455 -8.24 -14.19 -0.49
CA ILE A 455 -8.69 -15.57 -0.64
C ILE A 455 -7.92 -16.26 -1.78
N GLN A 456 -7.24 -17.36 -1.46
CA GLN A 456 -6.45 -18.14 -2.43
C GLN A 456 -7.19 -19.40 -2.86
N SER A 457 -7.97 -20.00 -1.97
CA SER A 457 -8.83 -21.16 -2.26
C SER A 457 -10.12 -21.06 -1.46
N LEU A 458 -11.25 -21.40 -2.07
CA LEU A 458 -12.58 -21.28 -1.49
C LEU A 458 -12.93 -22.54 -0.69
N LYS A 459 -12.74 -22.49 0.62
CA LYS A 459 -12.90 -23.64 1.52
C LYS A 459 -13.93 -23.43 2.60
N TRP A 460 -14.74 -24.45 2.85
CA TRP A 460 -15.56 -24.60 4.05
C TRP A 460 -14.96 -25.69 4.92
N LYS A 461 -14.47 -25.31 6.11
CA LYS A 461 -13.64 -26.16 6.97
C LYS A 461 -12.44 -26.72 6.18
N ASN A 462 -12.44 -28.02 5.91
CA ASN A 462 -11.41 -28.75 5.18
C ASN A 462 -11.82 -29.10 3.73
N LEU A 463 -13.00 -28.69 3.27
CA LEU A 463 -13.51 -28.99 1.94
C LEU A 463 -13.43 -27.76 1.05
N GLU A 464 -12.83 -27.90 -0.12
CA GLU A 464 -12.87 -26.90 -1.19
C GLU A 464 -14.18 -27.02 -1.96
N PHE A 465 -14.93 -25.92 -2.05
CA PHE A 465 -16.27 -25.95 -2.64
C PHE A 465 -16.34 -25.29 -4.02
N MET A 466 -15.33 -24.50 -4.39
CA MET A 466 -15.23 -23.80 -5.68
C MET A 466 -13.78 -23.59 -6.10
N ASN A 467 -13.53 -23.60 -7.41
CA ASN A 467 -12.21 -23.32 -7.99
C ASN A 467 -11.97 -21.80 -8.05
N SER A 468 -10.98 -21.31 -7.30
CA SER A 468 -10.64 -19.89 -7.25
C SER A 468 -10.01 -19.37 -8.56
N SER A 469 -9.27 -20.20 -9.29
CA SER A 469 -8.60 -19.78 -10.53
C SER A 469 -9.58 -19.59 -11.68
N GLU A 470 -10.58 -20.47 -11.77
CA GLU A 470 -11.71 -20.32 -12.70
C GLU A 470 -12.48 -19.03 -12.41
N MET A 471 -12.79 -18.78 -11.13
CA MET A 471 -13.51 -17.58 -10.69
C MET A 471 -12.74 -16.27 -11.00
N ILE A 472 -11.41 -16.28 -10.86
CA ILE A 472 -10.55 -15.16 -11.28
C ILE A 472 -10.63 -14.95 -12.80
N SER A 473 -10.64 -16.03 -13.60
CA SER A 473 -10.66 -15.94 -15.06
C SER A 473 -11.95 -15.33 -15.62
N HIS A 474 -13.05 -15.45 -14.89
CA HIS A 474 -14.35 -14.87 -15.24
C HIS A 474 -14.55 -13.44 -14.72
N ALA A 475 -13.63 -12.92 -13.89
CA ALA A 475 -13.77 -11.60 -13.28
C ALA A 475 -13.63 -10.49 -14.34
N LYS A 476 -14.47 -9.45 -14.23
CA LYS A 476 -14.49 -8.32 -15.17
C LYS A 476 -14.39 -6.99 -14.42
N PRO A 477 -13.69 -5.98 -14.97
CA PRO A 477 -13.63 -4.66 -14.37
C PRO A 477 -15.01 -3.99 -14.42
N ASN A 478 -15.37 -3.32 -13.34
CA ASN A 478 -16.54 -2.47 -13.27
C ASN A 478 -16.24 -1.04 -13.78
N LYS A 479 -17.20 -0.12 -13.67
CA LYS A 479 -17.05 1.28 -14.13
C LYS A 479 -15.91 2.04 -13.43
N PHE A 480 -15.48 1.58 -12.26
CA PHE A 480 -14.45 2.21 -11.44
C PHE A 480 -13.10 1.47 -11.50
N GLY A 481 -12.95 0.52 -12.43
CA GLY A 481 -11.71 -0.23 -12.64
C GLY A 481 -11.52 -1.42 -11.68
N VAL A 482 -12.47 -1.70 -10.79
CA VAL A 482 -12.39 -2.83 -9.87
C VAL A 482 -12.83 -4.11 -10.58
N LYS A 483 -11.97 -5.14 -10.63
CA LYS A 483 -12.36 -6.47 -11.14
C LYS A 483 -13.27 -7.17 -10.14
N ILE A 484 -14.52 -7.37 -10.51
CA ILE A 484 -15.53 -8.04 -9.69
C ILE A 484 -15.78 -9.43 -10.27
N CYS A 485 -16.03 -10.41 -9.38
CA CYS A 485 -16.41 -11.77 -9.79
C CYS A 485 -17.72 -11.75 -10.56
N SER A 486 -17.93 -12.71 -11.46
CA SER A 486 -19.17 -12.81 -12.24
C SER A 486 -20.40 -12.97 -11.32
N LEU A 487 -21.58 -12.57 -11.80
CA LEU A 487 -22.83 -12.71 -11.03
C LEU A 487 -23.12 -14.19 -10.72
N GLN A 488 -22.88 -15.08 -11.68
CA GLN A 488 -23.04 -16.53 -11.52
C GLN A 488 -22.10 -17.11 -10.47
N ASP A 489 -20.81 -16.76 -10.51
CA ASP A 489 -19.85 -17.23 -9.52
C ASP A 489 -20.15 -16.66 -8.13
N THR A 490 -20.56 -15.39 -8.05
CA THR A 490 -20.94 -14.75 -6.80
C THR A 490 -22.19 -15.41 -6.21
N ALA A 491 -23.20 -15.70 -7.02
CA ALA A 491 -24.40 -16.43 -6.60
C ALA A 491 -24.05 -17.83 -6.08
N LYS A 492 -23.24 -18.59 -6.82
CA LYS A 492 -22.75 -19.92 -6.43
C LYS A 492 -21.97 -19.88 -5.12
N TYR A 493 -21.10 -18.88 -4.95
CA TYR A 493 -20.37 -18.66 -3.71
C TYR A 493 -21.32 -18.41 -2.54
N LEU A 494 -22.26 -17.47 -2.68
CA LEU A 494 -23.21 -17.10 -1.64
C LEU A 494 -24.05 -18.31 -1.22
N TYR A 495 -24.61 -19.03 -2.20
CA TYR A 495 -25.38 -20.24 -1.95
C TYR A 495 -24.60 -21.28 -1.14
N TYR A 496 -23.39 -21.64 -1.57
CA TYR A 496 -22.57 -22.60 -0.82
C TYR A 496 -22.15 -22.08 0.55
N PHE A 497 -21.75 -20.81 0.65
CA PHE A 497 -21.31 -20.20 1.90
C PHE A 497 -22.40 -20.29 2.98
N TYR A 498 -23.63 -19.87 2.67
CA TYR A 498 -24.73 -19.88 3.64
C TYR A 498 -25.25 -21.30 3.90
N THR A 499 -25.45 -22.11 2.85
CA THR A 499 -25.95 -23.49 2.98
C THR A 499 -25.03 -24.38 3.81
N LEU A 500 -23.71 -24.31 3.60
CA LEU A 500 -22.74 -25.13 4.33
C LEU A 500 -22.62 -24.71 5.81
N ASN A 501 -22.77 -23.41 6.08
CA ASN A 501 -22.80 -22.86 7.44
C ASN A 501 -24.15 -23.04 8.15
N ASN A 502 -25.16 -23.60 7.47
CA ASN A 502 -26.50 -23.80 8.02
C ASN A 502 -27.12 -22.47 8.47
N SER A 503 -27.00 -21.46 7.61
CA SER A 503 -27.52 -20.12 7.81
C SER A 503 -28.36 -19.71 6.62
N GLU A 504 -29.37 -18.88 6.85
CA GLU A 504 -30.20 -18.32 5.77
C GLU A 504 -29.40 -17.30 4.95
N ILE A 505 -29.71 -17.24 3.65
CA ILE A 505 -29.14 -16.23 2.76
C ILE A 505 -29.81 -14.90 3.10
N PRO A 506 -29.06 -13.82 3.41
CA PRO A 506 -29.66 -12.52 3.70
C PRO A 506 -30.53 -12.01 2.55
N ASP A 507 -31.63 -11.35 2.88
CA ASP A 507 -32.65 -10.89 1.92
C ASP A 507 -32.07 -10.17 0.69
N LYS A 508 -31.07 -9.30 0.91
CA LYS A 508 -30.38 -8.55 -0.15
C LYS A 508 -29.68 -9.42 -1.20
N TYR A 509 -29.38 -10.69 -0.91
CA TYR A 509 -28.71 -11.62 -1.81
C TYR A 509 -29.65 -12.66 -2.42
N ILE A 510 -30.87 -12.77 -1.92
CA ILE A 510 -31.87 -13.74 -2.41
C ILE A 510 -32.13 -13.53 -3.92
N PRO A 511 -32.42 -12.31 -4.43
CA PRO A 511 -32.67 -12.11 -5.86
C PRO A 511 -31.49 -12.57 -6.73
N LEU A 512 -30.28 -12.13 -6.37
CA LEU A 512 -29.05 -12.50 -7.08
C LEU A 512 -28.87 -14.01 -7.18
N VAL A 513 -29.12 -14.73 -6.09
CA VAL A 513 -28.98 -16.19 -6.04
C VAL A 513 -30.02 -16.87 -6.90
N HIS A 514 -31.30 -16.51 -6.81
CA HIS A 514 -32.38 -17.15 -7.57
C HIS A 514 -32.29 -16.87 -9.07
N GLU A 515 -31.90 -15.66 -9.47
CA GLU A 515 -31.79 -15.29 -10.89
C GLU A 515 -30.60 -15.97 -11.59
N ASN A 516 -29.55 -16.33 -10.85
CA ASN A 516 -28.28 -16.81 -11.43
C ASN A 516 -27.96 -18.28 -11.12
N LEU A 517 -28.78 -18.98 -10.34
CA LEU A 517 -28.63 -20.41 -10.05
C LEU A 517 -29.92 -21.18 -10.37
N SER A 518 -29.77 -22.30 -11.08
CA SER A 518 -30.86 -23.23 -11.30
C SER A 518 -31.29 -23.93 -10.01
N GLU A 519 -32.58 -24.22 -9.84
CA GLU A 519 -33.10 -25.01 -8.71
C GLU A 519 -32.41 -26.38 -8.55
N ARG A 520 -32.01 -27.03 -9.65
CA ARG A 520 -31.24 -28.30 -9.63
C ARG A 520 -29.90 -28.22 -8.91
N THR A 521 -29.34 -27.01 -8.79
CA THR A 521 -28.09 -26.74 -8.07
C THR A 521 -28.34 -26.51 -6.57
N MET A 522 -29.54 -26.07 -6.21
CA MET A 522 -29.93 -25.72 -4.84
C MET A 522 -30.43 -26.95 -4.08
N VAL A 523 -29.49 -27.79 -3.64
CA VAL A 523 -29.76 -29.02 -2.89
C VAL A 523 -29.65 -28.84 -1.38
N LYS A 524 -30.08 -29.86 -0.63
CA LYS A 524 -29.91 -29.89 0.83
C LYS A 524 -28.43 -29.92 1.21
N ARG A 525 -28.10 -29.35 2.37
CA ARG A 525 -26.72 -29.28 2.91
C ARG A 525 -25.99 -30.63 2.92
N SER A 526 -26.65 -31.71 3.32
CA SER A 526 -26.08 -33.06 3.36
C SER A 526 -25.64 -33.52 1.97
N GLU A 527 -26.42 -33.20 0.94
CA GLU A 527 -26.12 -33.52 -0.44
C GLU A 527 -24.99 -32.64 -1.00
N CYS A 528 -24.95 -31.34 -0.68
CA CYS A 528 -23.81 -30.48 -1.02
C CYS A 528 -22.49 -31.08 -0.51
N ILE A 529 -22.46 -31.49 0.77
CA ILE A 529 -21.26 -32.08 1.39
C ILE A 529 -20.89 -33.41 0.71
N LYS A 530 -21.89 -34.25 0.39
CA LYS A 530 -21.65 -35.52 -0.34
C LYS A 530 -21.04 -35.26 -1.72
N ARG A 531 -21.59 -34.32 -2.49
CA ARG A 531 -21.07 -33.91 -3.81
C ARG A 531 -19.65 -33.35 -3.70
N MET A 532 -19.37 -32.49 -2.72
CA MET A 532 -18.03 -31.92 -2.52
C MET A 532 -16.97 -32.96 -2.16
N LYS A 533 -17.29 -33.89 -1.26
CA LYS A 533 -16.38 -35.00 -0.91
C LYS A 533 -16.08 -35.91 -2.10
N ALA A 534 -16.96 -35.95 -3.10
CA ALA A 534 -16.76 -36.71 -4.33
C ALA A 534 -15.88 -35.99 -5.37
N GLN A 535 -15.45 -34.74 -5.12
CA GLN A 535 -14.55 -34.01 -6.02
C GLN A 535 -13.07 -34.28 -5.69
N GLU A 536 -12.22 -34.29 -6.71
CA GLU A 536 -10.76 -34.51 -6.61
C GLU A 536 -10.03 -33.70 -5.52
N PRO A 537 -10.24 -32.36 -5.35
CA PRO A 537 -9.54 -31.59 -4.31
C PRO A 537 -9.90 -32.01 -2.86
N ASN A 538 -10.93 -32.85 -2.70
CA ASN A 538 -11.49 -33.24 -1.40
C ASN A 538 -11.39 -34.74 -1.10
N LYS A 539 -10.61 -35.50 -1.87
CA LYS A 539 -10.41 -36.94 -1.68
C LYS A 539 -8.99 -37.28 -1.19
N GLY A 540 -8.85 -38.51 -0.68
CA GLY A 540 -7.56 -39.12 -0.36
C GLY A 540 -6.64 -38.26 0.48
N LEU A 541 -5.38 -38.13 0.05
CA LEU A 541 -4.35 -37.33 0.74
C LEU A 541 -4.70 -35.84 0.82
N SER A 542 -5.41 -35.29 -0.18
CA SER A 542 -5.83 -33.88 -0.18
C SER A 542 -6.80 -33.58 0.97
N LEU A 543 -7.73 -34.50 1.27
CA LEU A 543 -8.64 -34.37 2.41
C LEU A 543 -7.90 -34.38 3.75
N ILE A 544 -6.93 -35.28 3.91
CA ILE A 544 -6.12 -35.37 5.13
C ILE A 544 -5.29 -34.08 5.31
N LYS A 545 -4.62 -33.65 4.25
CA LYS A 545 -3.86 -32.39 4.23
C LYS A 545 -4.73 -31.19 4.57
N ASN A 546 -5.91 -31.06 3.95
CA ASN A 546 -6.84 -29.98 4.23
C ASN A 546 -7.39 -30.03 5.66
N THR A 547 -7.62 -31.23 6.20
CA THR A 547 -8.05 -31.42 7.60
C THR A 547 -6.99 -30.95 8.57
N PHE A 548 -5.73 -31.35 8.37
CA PHE A 548 -4.60 -30.88 9.19
C PHE A 548 -4.44 -29.35 9.11
N HIS A 549 -4.52 -28.79 7.90
CA HIS A 549 -4.46 -27.34 7.70
C HIS A 549 -5.60 -26.60 8.40
N TYR A 550 -6.83 -27.11 8.32
CA TYR A 550 -7.98 -26.56 9.01
C TYR A 550 -7.77 -26.53 10.53
N LEU A 551 -7.35 -27.65 11.13
CA LEU A 551 -7.06 -27.73 12.56
C LEU A 551 -5.96 -26.73 12.96
N LYS A 552 -4.87 -26.64 12.19
CA LYS A 552 -3.79 -25.68 12.44
C LYS A 552 -4.28 -24.22 12.35
N ASP A 553 -5.10 -23.91 11.34
CA ASP A 553 -5.59 -22.56 11.12
C ASP A 553 -6.54 -22.06 12.21
N MET A 554 -7.27 -22.95 12.90
CA MET A 554 -8.14 -22.61 14.04
C MET A 554 -7.37 -21.95 15.19
N PHE A 555 -6.07 -22.25 15.36
CA PHE A 555 -5.26 -21.77 16.48
C PHE A 555 -4.29 -20.63 16.12
N LYS A 556 -4.23 -20.21 14.85
CA LYS A 556 -3.35 -19.10 14.44
C LYS A 556 -3.73 -17.78 15.09
N GLU A 557 -5.03 -17.55 15.17
CA GLU A 557 -5.71 -16.34 15.57
C GLU A 557 -6.07 -16.19 17.07
N LYS A 558 -5.19 -16.11 18.07
CA LYS A 558 -5.66 -16.08 19.49
C LYS A 558 -6.52 -14.85 19.85
N GLY A 559 -7.57 -15.09 20.62
CA GLY A 559 -8.47 -14.08 21.20
C GLY A 559 -7.87 -13.46 22.46
N PHE A 560 -8.69 -12.77 23.25
CA PHE A 560 -8.28 -12.22 24.54
C PHE A 560 -9.51 -11.96 25.43
N VAL A 561 -9.24 -11.71 26.71
CA VAL A 561 -10.26 -11.40 27.71
C VAL A 561 -10.26 -9.90 27.99
N VAL A 562 -11.47 -9.33 28.07
CA VAL A 562 -11.77 -7.96 28.48
C VAL A 562 -12.68 -8.00 29.69
N THR A 563 -12.48 -7.12 30.66
CA THR A 563 -13.33 -7.04 31.85
C THR A 563 -13.91 -5.64 32.02
N PHE A 564 -15.16 -5.57 32.45
CA PHE A 564 -15.83 -4.34 32.81
C PHE A 564 -16.22 -4.39 34.29
N SER A 565 -15.67 -3.46 35.07
CA SER A 565 -15.94 -3.24 36.49
C SER A 565 -16.63 -1.91 36.69
N GLY A 566 -17.35 -1.75 37.80
CA GLY A 566 -18.13 -0.55 38.07
C GLY A 566 -19.26 -0.84 39.05
N VAL A 567 -19.71 0.19 39.76
CA VAL A 567 -20.89 0.09 40.64
C VAL A 567 -22.16 -0.19 39.83
N ASP A 568 -23.20 -0.71 40.48
CA ASP A 568 -24.51 -0.83 39.82
C ASP A 568 -25.05 0.56 39.49
N GLY A 569 -25.61 0.74 38.29
CA GLY A 569 -25.98 2.06 37.75
C GLY A 569 -24.91 2.75 36.89
N ALA A 570 -23.65 2.27 36.87
CA ALA A 570 -22.57 2.85 36.05
C ALA A 570 -22.69 2.64 34.52
N GLY A 571 -23.76 2.01 34.03
CA GLY A 571 -24.01 1.82 32.59
C GLY A 571 -23.25 0.66 31.92
N LYS A 572 -22.70 -0.28 32.70
CA LYS A 572 -21.86 -1.40 32.19
C LYS A 572 -22.52 -2.22 31.09
N SER A 573 -23.75 -2.70 31.32
CA SER A 573 -24.40 -3.64 30.40
C SER A 573 -24.67 -3.01 29.03
N THR A 574 -25.01 -1.72 29.00
CA THR A 574 -25.14 -0.92 27.76
C THR A 574 -23.81 -0.83 27.02
N ILE A 575 -22.72 -0.49 27.72
CA ILE A 575 -21.37 -0.43 27.13
C ILE A 575 -20.93 -1.79 26.59
N ILE A 576 -21.17 -2.88 27.34
CA ILE A 576 -20.79 -4.23 26.93
C ILE A 576 -21.53 -4.63 25.65
N SER A 577 -22.82 -4.31 25.55
CA SER A 577 -23.62 -4.60 24.34
C SER A 577 -23.03 -3.88 23.12
N GLU A 578 -22.81 -2.57 23.23
CA GLU A 578 -22.29 -1.75 22.12
C GLU A 578 -20.87 -2.16 21.72
N VAL A 579 -19.99 -2.39 22.70
CA VAL A 579 -18.61 -2.85 22.47
C VAL A 579 -18.61 -4.26 21.88
N SER A 580 -19.49 -5.15 22.31
CA SER A 580 -19.64 -6.49 21.74
C SER A 580 -19.96 -6.40 20.24
N GLU A 581 -20.98 -5.62 19.89
CA GLU A 581 -21.39 -5.43 18.50
C GLU A 581 -20.28 -4.83 17.65
N LEU A 582 -19.58 -3.81 18.15
CA LEU A 582 -18.47 -3.17 17.43
C LEU A 582 -17.26 -4.09 17.28
N ILE A 583 -16.95 -4.94 18.26
CA ILE A 583 -15.90 -5.96 18.15
C ILE A 583 -16.28 -6.99 17.09
N GLU A 584 -17.53 -7.46 17.08
CA GLU A 584 -17.98 -8.44 16.10
C GLU A 584 -17.97 -7.86 14.68
N LYS A 585 -18.46 -6.63 14.50
CA LYS A 585 -18.52 -5.97 13.18
C LYS A 585 -17.16 -5.48 12.70
N ARG A 586 -16.42 -4.71 13.51
CA ARG A 586 -15.16 -4.05 13.08
C ARG A 586 -13.93 -4.91 13.31
N TYR A 587 -13.86 -5.61 14.44
CA TYR A 587 -12.73 -6.49 14.77
C TYR A 587 -12.91 -7.90 14.21
N ARG A 588 -14.10 -8.24 13.67
CA ARG A 588 -14.45 -9.51 13.02
C ARG A 588 -14.14 -10.73 13.88
N ARG A 589 -14.41 -10.63 15.18
CA ARG A 589 -14.19 -11.71 16.15
C ARG A 589 -15.47 -11.99 16.94
N PRO A 590 -15.90 -13.26 17.03
CA PRO A 590 -17.04 -13.64 17.86
C PRO A 590 -16.79 -13.24 19.30
N VAL A 591 -17.81 -12.66 19.93
CA VAL A 591 -17.77 -12.23 21.32
C VAL A 591 -18.56 -13.21 22.18
N ILE A 592 -18.01 -13.52 23.35
CA ILE A 592 -18.69 -14.30 24.40
C ILE A 592 -18.77 -13.43 25.63
N VAL A 593 -19.99 -13.08 26.05
CA VAL A 593 -20.22 -12.33 27.29
C VAL A 593 -20.43 -13.31 28.44
N LEU A 594 -19.64 -13.15 29.49
CA LEU A 594 -19.76 -13.91 30.74
C LEU A 594 -20.06 -12.94 31.87
N ARG A 595 -20.85 -13.36 32.86
CA ARG A 595 -21.13 -12.55 34.05
C ARG A 595 -20.36 -13.09 35.24
N HIS A 596 -19.74 -12.19 36.01
CA HIS A 596 -18.99 -12.43 37.24
C HIS A 596 -17.78 -13.37 37.10
N ARG A 597 -17.99 -14.65 36.76
CA ARG A 597 -17.00 -15.73 36.86
C ARG A 597 -17.18 -16.81 35.78
N PRO A 598 -16.17 -17.67 35.56
CA PRO A 598 -16.23 -18.76 34.57
C PRO A 598 -17.42 -19.71 34.73
N SER A 599 -17.99 -19.82 35.94
CA SER A 599 -19.22 -20.56 36.23
C SER A 599 -19.13 -22.07 35.95
N LEU A 600 -17.98 -22.68 36.25
CA LEU A 600 -17.87 -24.14 36.31
C LEU A 600 -18.65 -24.69 37.50
N LEU A 601 -18.58 -23.98 38.63
CA LEU A 601 -19.29 -24.30 39.85
C LEU A 601 -20.52 -23.39 40.00
N PRO A 602 -21.72 -23.93 40.32
CA PRO A 602 -22.91 -23.12 40.52
C PRO A 602 -22.79 -22.23 41.77
N ILE A 603 -23.64 -21.22 41.89
CA ILE A 603 -23.68 -20.35 43.08
C ILE A 603 -24.11 -21.21 44.29
N LEU A 604 -23.55 -20.95 45.48
CA LEU A 604 -23.85 -21.76 46.67
C LEU A 604 -25.35 -21.85 46.97
N SER A 605 -26.13 -20.81 46.65
CA SER A 605 -27.58 -20.79 46.78
C SER A 605 -28.30 -21.80 45.87
N VAL A 606 -27.70 -22.24 44.77
CA VAL A 606 -28.26 -23.25 43.86
C VAL A 606 -28.30 -24.63 44.51
N TYR A 607 -27.27 -25.00 45.29
CA TYR A 607 -27.27 -26.28 46.01
C TYR A 607 -28.32 -26.33 47.12
N ILE A 608 -28.70 -25.17 47.67
CA ILE A 608 -29.64 -25.08 48.79
C ILE A 608 -31.08 -24.91 48.28
N LYS A 609 -31.30 -24.16 47.19
CA LYS A 609 -32.63 -23.69 46.77
C LYS A 609 -33.04 -24.14 45.36
N GLY A 610 -32.17 -24.81 44.60
CA GLY A 610 -32.38 -25.15 43.19
C GLY A 610 -32.08 -23.98 42.23
N SER A 611 -31.84 -24.30 40.95
CA SER A 611 -31.29 -23.36 39.96
C SER A 611 -32.21 -22.20 39.58
N GLU A 612 -33.54 -22.41 39.57
CA GLU A 612 -34.50 -21.38 39.17
C GLU A 612 -34.78 -20.39 40.30
N LYS A 613 -35.09 -20.88 41.51
CA LYS A 613 -35.30 -20.04 42.70
C LYS A 613 -34.06 -19.24 43.08
N ALA A 614 -32.87 -19.85 43.00
CA ALA A 614 -31.61 -19.14 43.29
C ALA A 614 -31.32 -17.99 42.29
N LYS A 615 -31.76 -18.11 41.03
CA LYS A 615 -31.62 -17.03 40.03
C LYS A 615 -32.65 -15.92 40.28
N GLN A 616 -33.89 -16.26 40.59
CA GLN A 616 -34.94 -15.29 40.94
C GLN A 616 -34.58 -14.50 42.21
N ASP A 617 -34.08 -15.17 43.26
CA ASP A 617 -33.63 -14.51 44.50
C ASP A 617 -32.49 -13.51 44.24
N VAL A 618 -31.54 -13.85 43.37
CA VAL A 618 -30.42 -12.95 43.01
C VAL A 618 -30.88 -11.76 42.18
N LEU A 619 -31.97 -11.90 41.40
CA LEU A 619 -32.55 -10.79 40.63
C LEU A 619 -33.41 -9.86 41.50
N ASN A 620 -34.07 -10.41 42.53
CA ASN A 620 -35.02 -9.68 43.37
C ASN A 620 -34.42 -9.09 44.65
N SER A 621 -33.20 -9.49 45.04
CA SER A 621 -32.51 -8.96 46.23
C SER A 621 -31.59 -7.78 45.92
N LEU A 622 -31.56 -6.80 46.82
CA LEU A 622 -30.60 -5.69 46.71
C LEU A 622 -29.16 -6.20 46.94
N PRO A 623 -28.16 -5.62 46.26
CA PRO A 623 -26.76 -5.99 46.48
C PRO A 623 -26.34 -5.70 47.94
N ARG A 624 -25.41 -6.52 48.47
CA ARG A 624 -24.82 -6.39 49.83
C ARG A 624 -25.76 -6.65 51.02
N GLN A 625 -26.85 -7.42 50.85
CA GLN A 625 -27.72 -7.84 51.97
C GLN A 625 -27.18 -9.02 52.81
N GLY A 626 -25.97 -9.49 52.54
CA GLY A 626 -25.37 -10.62 53.26
C GLY A 626 -25.03 -10.30 54.72
N GLN A 627 -25.42 -11.18 55.65
CA GLN A 627 -25.18 -11.00 57.09
C GLN A 627 -23.92 -11.71 57.62
N ASN A 628 -23.06 -12.27 56.75
CA ASN A 628 -21.92 -13.05 57.20
C ASN A 628 -20.83 -12.16 57.83
N ARG A 629 -20.48 -12.45 59.09
CA ARG A 629 -19.40 -11.78 59.84
C ARG A 629 -18.22 -12.70 60.19
N SER A 630 -18.31 -14.00 59.87
CA SER A 630 -17.28 -14.99 60.23
C SER A 630 -16.16 -15.05 59.19
N SER A 631 -14.91 -14.85 59.63
CA SER A 631 -13.72 -14.92 58.77
C SER A 631 -13.50 -16.31 58.17
N ILE A 632 -13.78 -17.39 58.93
CA ILE A 632 -13.66 -18.77 58.44
C ILE A 632 -14.71 -19.04 57.35
N ALA A 633 -15.97 -18.63 57.60
CA ALA A 633 -17.03 -18.78 56.61
C ALA A 633 -16.76 -17.92 55.35
N SER A 634 -16.16 -16.74 55.51
CA SER A 634 -15.70 -15.91 54.40
C SER A 634 -14.54 -16.54 53.62
N LEU A 635 -13.59 -17.18 54.31
CA LEU A 635 -12.47 -17.89 53.68
C LEU A 635 -12.94 -19.10 52.88
N LEU A 636 -13.90 -19.89 53.41
CA LEU A 636 -14.48 -21.02 52.68
C LEU A 636 -15.27 -20.56 51.46
N ARG A 637 -16.11 -19.50 51.58
CA ARG A 637 -16.82 -18.90 50.43
C ARG A 637 -15.86 -18.35 49.38
N PHE A 638 -14.81 -17.65 49.81
CA PHE A 638 -13.78 -17.15 48.92
C PHE A 638 -13.06 -18.31 48.22
N SER A 639 -12.62 -19.33 48.95
CA SER A 639 -11.93 -20.51 48.39
C SER A 639 -12.80 -21.22 47.36
N TYR A 640 -14.09 -21.41 47.65
CA TYR A 640 -15.05 -22.01 46.72
C TYR A 640 -15.16 -21.22 45.40
N TYR A 641 -15.35 -19.90 45.47
CA TYR A 641 -15.41 -19.08 44.26
C TYR A 641 -14.05 -18.91 43.59
N TYR A 642 -12.95 -18.94 44.35
CA TYR A 642 -11.59 -18.81 43.84
C TYR A 642 -11.16 -20.04 43.04
N ILE A 643 -11.54 -21.24 43.48
CA ILE A 643 -11.36 -22.50 42.72
C ILE A 643 -12.01 -22.39 41.33
N ASP A 644 -13.20 -21.79 41.23
CA ASP A 644 -13.86 -21.53 39.94
C ASP A 644 -13.03 -20.63 39.02
N TYR A 645 -12.33 -19.62 39.55
CA TYR A 645 -11.40 -18.82 38.74
C TYR A 645 -10.15 -19.61 38.34
N ILE A 646 -9.55 -20.36 39.28
CA ILE A 646 -8.28 -21.07 39.06
C ILE A 646 -8.42 -22.13 37.97
N PHE A 647 -9.49 -22.92 37.97
CA PHE A 647 -9.73 -23.93 36.93
C PHE A 647 -10.50 -23.36 35.74
N GLY A 648 -11.48 -22.49 36.00
CA GLY A 648 -12.32 -21.89 34.97
C GLY A 648 -11.55 -21.05 33.98
N GLN A 649 -10.50 -20.35 34.40
CA GLN A 649 -9.66 -19.59 33.48
C GLN A 649 -9.05 -20.48 32.37
N PHE A 650 -8.63 -21.71 32.68
CA PHE A 650 -8.06 -22.63 31.69
C PHE A 650 -9.13 -23.15 30.74
N ILE A 651 -10.33 -23.47 31.26
CA ILE A 651 -11.46 -23.89 30.41
C ILE A 651 -11.87 -22.77 29.47
N ILE A 652 -12.02 -21.55 29.96
CA ILE A 652 -12.32 -20.36 29.13
C ILE A 652 -11.21 -20.11 28.11
N TYR A 653 -9.95 -20.26 28.52
CA TYR A 653 -8.81 -20.09 27.63
C TYR A 653 -8.81 -21.11 26.48
N LEU A 654 -8.94 -22.41 26.78
CA LEU A 654 -8.96 -23.48 25.77
C LEU A 654 -10.23 -23.41 24.90
N LYS A 655 -11.40 -23.19 25.50
CA LYS A 655 -12.69 -23.22 24.82
C LYS A 655 -12.88 -22.02 23.89
N TYR A 656 -12.44 -20.84 24.30
CA TYR A 656 -12.73 -19.57 23.62
C TYR A 656 -11.48 -18.84 23.13
N VAL A 657 -10.51 -18.55 24.01
CA VAL A 657 -9.36 -17.68 23.69
C VAL A 657 -8.44 -18.32 22.64
N LEU A 658 -8.07 -19.60 22.79
CA LEU A 658 -7.25 -20.30 21.81
C LEU A 658 -7.91 -20.42 20.43
N ARG A 659 -9.25 -20.44 20.40
CA ARG A 659 -10.06 -20.48 19.17
C ARG A 659 -10.36 -19.09 18.61
N GLY A 660 -9.76 -18.05 19.16
CA GLY A 660 -9.85 -16.69 18.62
C GLY A 660 -11.06 -15.87 19.02
N LYS A 661 -11.90 -16.36 19.96
CA LYS A 661 -13.04 -15.61 20.47
C LYS A 661 -12.59 -14.58 21.51
N ILE A 662 -13.28 -13.45 21.55
CA ILE A 662 -13.05 -12.42 22.57
C ILE A 662 -14.07 -12.63 23.69
N VAL A 663 -13.59 -12.65 24.93
CA VAL A 663 -14.45 -12.86 26.10
C VAL A 663 -14.61 -11.55 26.83
N LEU A 664 -15.84 -11.07 26.99
CA LEU A 664 -16.16 -9.88 27.78
C LEU A 664 -16.76 -10.33 29.11
N TYR A 665 -16.18 -9.88 30.22
CA TYR A 665 -16.71 -10.11 31.54
C TYR A 665 -17.51 -8.88 32.02
N ASP A 666 -18.79 -9.07 32.29
CA ASP A 666 -19.60 -8.16 33.11
C ASP A 666 -19.35 -8.51 34.58
N ARG A 667 -18.45 -7.75 35.22
CA ARG A 667 -17.80 -8.04 36.50
C ARG A 667 -16.80 -9.19 36.45
N TYR A 668 -15.75 -9.07 37.25
CA TYR A 668 -14.63 -10.01 37.29
C TYR A 668 -14.06 -10.11 38.72
N TYR A 669 -12.86 -10.67 38.85
CA TYR A 669 -12.17 -10.86 40.13
C TYR A 669 -12.01 -9.58 40.96
N PHE A 670 -11.98 -8.40 40.34
CA PHE A 670 -11.82 -7.11 41.02
C PHE A 670 -12.91 -6.85 42.07
N ASP A 671 -14.09 -7.45 41.91
CA ASP A 671 -15.17 -7.35 42.91
C ASP A 671 -14.78 -8.05 44.23
N PHE A 672 -13.92 -9.09 44.24
CA PHE A 672 -13.44 -9.66 45.52
C PHE A 672 -12.44 -8.77 46.24
N ILE A 673 -11.82 -7.83 45.53
CA ILE A 673 -10.84 -6.91 46.08
C ILE A 673 -11.55 -5.63 46.57
N ALA A 674 -12.37 -5.01 45.71
CA ALA A 674 -13.01 -3.73 45.97
C ALA A 674 -14.49 -3.82 46.42
N ASP A 675 -15.20 -4.93 46.20
CA ASP A 675 -16.62 -5.08 46.60
C ASP A 675 -16.91 -6.46 47.23
N SER A 676 -16.03 -6.91 48.14
CA SER A 676 -16.09 -8.24 48.75
C SER A 676 -17.42 -8.53 49.46
N ARG A 677 -18.04 -7.48 50.02
CA ARG A 677 -19.35 -7.54 50.69
C ARG A 677 -20.47 -8.04 49.78
N ARG A 678 -20.40 -7.79 48.47
CA ARG A 678 -21.39 -8.30 47.51
C ARG A 678 -21.43 -9.83 47.46
N SER A 679 -20.28 -10.47 47.65
CA SER A 679 -20.16 -11.94 47.69
C SER A 679 -20.30 -12.51 49.11
N ASN A 680 -20.71 -11.68 50.08
CA ASN A 680 -20.84 -12.04 51.49
C ASN A 680 -19.49 -12.53 52.11
N ILE A 681 -18.39 -11.91 51.67
CA ILE A 681 -17.00 -12.21 52.08
C ILE A 681 -16.43 -11.00 52.82
N GLN A 682 -15.83 -11.22 53.98
CA GLN A 682 -15.07 -10.25 54.76
C GLN A 682 -13.68 -10.84 55.05
N LEU A 683 -12.70 -10.50 54.20
CA LEU A 683 -11.31 -10.95 54.29
C LEU A 683 -10.37 -9.76 54.11
N PRO A 684 -9.12 -9.83 54.61
CA PRO A 684 -8.11 -8.82 54.34
C PRO A 684 -7.89 -8.65 52.84
N GLN A 685 -7.84 -7.40 52.38
CA GLN A 685 -7.67 -7.06 50.96
C GLN A 685 -6.34 -7.61 50.39
N THR A 686 -5.29 -7.69 51.22
CA THR A 686 -4.00 -8.29 50.84
C THR A 686 -4.14 -9.75 50.43
N LEU A 687 -5.01 -10.52 51.10
CA LEU A 687 -5.25 -11.92 50.78
C LEU A 687 -6.01 -12.08 49.46
N THR A 688 -7.07 -11.29 49.24
CA THR A 688 -7.83 -11.34 47.99
C THR A 688 -7.00 -10.82 46.82
N GLU A 689 -6.15 -9.82 47.03
CA GLU A 689 -5.21 -9.35 46.02
C GLU A 689 -4.10 -10.35 45.69
N ALA A 690 -3.54 -11.03 46.69
CA ALA A 690 -2.57 -12.10 46.47
C ALA A 690 -3.17 -13.20 45.57
N GLY A 691 -4.44 -13.56 45.81
CA GLY A 691 -5.16 -14.51 44.96
C GLY A 691 -5.24 -14.09 43.48
N TYR A 692 -5.34 -12.79 43.18
CA TYR A 692 -5.32 -12.31 41.80
C TYR A 692 -4.01 -12.65 41.09
N HIS A 693 -2.86 -12.63 41.79
CA HIS A 693 -1.53 -12.84 41.19
C HIS A 693 -1.38 -14.20 40.51
N LEU A 694 -2.08 -15.22 40.98
CA LEU A 694 -2.08 -16.57 40.41
C LEU A 694 -3.04 -16.74 39.22
N LEU A 695 -3.83 -15.71 38.89
CA LEU A 695 -4.75 -15.73 37.75
C LEU A 695 -4.11 -15.16 36.48
N MET A 696 -4.48 -15.74 35.34
CA MET A 696 -4.19 -15.19 34.01
C MET A 696 -4.81 -13.81 33.88
N LYS A 697 -3.96 -12.79 33.70
CA LYS A 697 -4.40 -11.40 33.63
C LYS A 697 -5.21 -11.15 32.36
N PRO A 698 -6.44 -10.61 32.46
CA PRO A 698 -7.15 -10.13 31.30
C PRO A 698 -6.35 -9.05 30.59
N LYS A 699 -6.50 -8.97 29.27
CA LYS A 699 -5.69 -8.07 28.46
C LYS A 699 -6.12 -6.61 28.64
N PHE A 700 -7.43 -6.38 28.75
CA PHE A 700 -8.02 -5.07 28.90
C PHE A 700 -8.99 -5.09 30.08
N ASN A 701 -8.88 -4.10 30.95
CA ASN A 701 -9.68 -4.00 32.15
C ASN A 701 -10.19 -2.56 32.23
N PHE A 702 -11.51 -2.38 32.15
CA PHE A 702 -12.15 -1.08 32.18
C PHE A 702 -12.98 -0.94 33.45
N PHE A 703 -12.70 0.09 34.25
CA PHE A 703 -13.52 0.51 35.37
C PHE A 703 -14.38 1.70 34.94
N LEU A 704 -15.70 1.49 34.87
CA LEU A 704 -16.67 2.51 34.50
C LEU A 704 -17.20 3.19 35.76
N TYR A 705 -17.08 4.52 35.82
CA TYR A 705 -17.61 5.33 36.92
C TYR A 705 -18.42 6.51 36.38
N ALA A 706 -19.24 7.10 37.23
CA ALA A 706 -19.98 8.33 37.00
C ALA A 706 -20.14 9.05 38.35
N SER A 707 -20.68 10.26 38.36
CA SER A 707 -20.96 10.95 39.61
C SER A 707 -21.97 10.15 40.46
N PRO A 708 -21.87 10.17 41.79
CA PRO A 708 -22.82 9.47 42.66
C PRO A 708 -24.28 9.89 42.40
N GLU A 709 -24.51 11.17 42.08
CA GLU A 709 -25.81 11.73 41.73
C GLU A 709 -26.38 11.08 40.46
N GLU A 710 -25.55 10.90 39.42
CA GLU A 710 -25.94 10.20 38.19
C GLU A 710 -26.19 8.71 38.41
N ILE A 711 -25.41 8.06 39.26
CA ILE A 711 -25.59 6.63 39.56
C ILE A 711 -26.91 6.40 40.30
N LEU A 712 -27.21 7.25 41.30
CA LEU A 712 -28.45 7.20 42.07
C LEU A 712 -29.68 7.53 41.23
N SER A 713 -29.55 8.43 40.25
CA SER A 713 -30.65 8.73 39.33
C SER A 713 -30.95 7.57 38.38
N ARG A 714 -29.93 6.81 37.97
CA ARG A 714 -30.08 5.61 37.12
C ARG A 714 -30.60 4.40 37.90
N LYS A 715 -30.06 4.13 39.10
CA LYS A 715 -30.42 2.98 39.95
C LYS A 715 -30.23 3.30 41.43
N LYS A 716 -31.32 3.25 42.22
CA LYS A 716 -31.32 3.46 43.68
C LYS A 716 -31.03 2.17 44.46
N GLU A 717 -29.90 1.51 44.18
CA GLU A 717 -29.52 0.23 44.82
C GLU A 717 -28.48 0.39 45.96
N LEU A 718 -27.74 1.50 46.00
CA LEU A 718 -26.65 1.77 46.96
C LEU A 718 -26.77 3.17 47.56
N SER A 719 -26.19 3.42 48.74
CA SER A 719 -26.12 4.76 49.33
C SER A 719 -25.04 5.62 48.67
N TYR A 720 -25.21 6.95 48.71
CA TYR A 720 -24.24 7.93 48.22
C TYR A 720 -22.81 7.64 48.70
N HIS A 721 -22.64 7.49 50.02
CA HIS A 721 -21.35 7.18 50.63
C HIS A 721 -20.76 5.85 50.13
N SER A 722 -21.60 4.83 49.92
CA SER A 722 -21.15 3.53 49.39
C SER A 722 -20.64 3.66 47.96
N ILE A 723 -21.28 4.48 47.14
CA ILE A 723 -20.86 4.75 45.76
C ILE A 723 -19.51 5.49 45.76
N CYS A 724 -19.37 6.55 46.56
CA CYS A 724 -18.10 7.28 46.69
C CYS A 724 -16.95 6.36 47.12
N ASN A 725 -17.16 5.55 48.16
CA ASN A 725 -16.12 4.66 48.66
C ASN A 725 -15.73 3.60 47.62
N LEU A 726 -16.71 2.94 46.99
CA LEU A 726 -16.45 1.97 45.93
C LEU A 726 -15.69 2.57 44.75
N THR A 727 -16.12 3.74 44.27
CA THR A 727 -15.46 4.42 43.16
C THR A 727 -14.00 4.74 43.49
N LYS A 728 -13.72 5.17 44.72
CA LYS A 728 -12.36 5.40 45.21
C LYS A 728 -11.55 4.11 45.24
N GLU A 729 -12.08 3.03 45.83
CA GLU A 729 -11.39 1.74 45.95
C GLU A 729 -11.05 1.13 44.57
N TYR A 730 -12.02 1.10 43.64
CA TYR A 730 -11.76 0.63 42.27
C TYR A 730 -10.74 1.50 41.53
N SER A 731 -10.83 2.83 41.65
CA SER A 731 -9.89 3.75 40.98
C SER A 731 -8.47 3.56 41.48
N GLN A 732 -8.28 3.43 42.79
CA GLN A 732 -6.97 3.17 43.40
C GLN A 732 -6.41 1.81 42.98
N LEU A 733 -7.27 0.78 42.95
CA LEU A 733 -6.90 -0.55 42.49
C LEU A 733 -6.42 -0.56 41.03
N PHE A 734 -7.20 0.03 40.12
CA PHE A 734 -6.89 0.07 38.70
C PHE A 734 -5.62 0.88 38.42
N SER A 735 -5.45 2.03 39.06
CA SER A 735 -4.22 2.85 38.93
C SER A 735 -2.96 2.08 39.37
N ARG A 736 -3.05 1.35 40.49
CA ARG A 736 -1.93 0.53 40.97
C ARG A 736 -1.62 -0.64 40.04
N LEU A 737 -2.65 -1.35 39.56
CA LEU A 737 -2.47 -2.49 38.66
C LEU A 737 -1.91 -2.08 37.28
N ASP A 738 -2.32 -0.91 36.75
CA ASP A 738 -1.78 -0.38 35.49
C ASP A 738 -0.28 -0.10 35.59
N LYS A 739 0.17 0.46 36.72
CA LYS A 739 1.60 0.72 36.99
C LYS A 739 2.42 -0.56 37.12
N GLN A 740 1.83 -1.64 37.64
CA GLN A 740 2.53 -2.90 37.92
C GLN A 740 2.66 -3.81 36.69
N ASN A 741 1.80 -3.68 35.68
CA ASN A 741 1.76 -4.62 34.57
C ASN A 741 1.68 -3.92 33.21
N GLN A 742 2.78 -3.95 32.45
CA GLN A 742 2.82 -3.36 31.11
C GLN A 742 2.05 -4.15 30.04
N LYS A 743 1.76 -5.44 30.27
CA LYS A 743 1.11 -6.34 29.28
C LYS A 743 -0.42 -6.28 29.31
N SER A 744 -1.00 -5.85 30.43
CA SER A 744 -2.44 -5.68 30.63
C SER A 744 -2.75 -4.21 30.87
N LYS A 745 -3.83 -3.70 30.30
CA LYS A 745 -4.25 -2.30 30.50
C LYS A 745 -5.38 -2.22 31.52
N TYR A 746 -5.27 -1.29 32.47
CA TYR A 746 -6.27 -1.03 33.49
C TYR A 746 -6.65 0.45 33.44
N LEU A 747 -7.85 0.74 32.94
CA LEU A 747 -8.29 2.11 32.68
C LEU A 747 -9.58 2.42 33.44
N SER A 748 -9.59 3.55 34.13
CA SER A 748 -10.80 4.16 34.69
C SER A 748 -11.39 5.11 33.66
N ILE A 749 -12.66 4.93 33.29
CA ILE A 749 -13.34 5.75 32.29
C ILE A 749 -14.63 6.30 32.89
N GLU A 750 -14.78 7.61 32.84
CA GLU A 750 -16.01 8.29 33.22
C GLU A 750 -17.08 8.09 32.14
N ASN A 751 -18.22 7.54 32.53
CA ASN A 751 -19.31 7.15 31.65
C ASN A 751 -20.51 8.11 31.75
N ILE A 752 -20.29 9.31 31.21
CA ILE A 752 -21.32 10.33 31.00
C ILE A 752 -21.90 10.21 29.58
N ASN A 753 -21.04 10.14 28.57
CA ASN A 753 -21.42 10.01 27.16
C ASN A 753 -21.09 8.61 26.63
N LEU A 754 -22.11 7.89 26.18
CA LEU A 754 -21.99 6.52 25.64
C LEU A 754 -21.00 6.47 24.47
N SER A 755 -21.15 7.38 23.49
CA SER A 755 -20.36 7.36 22.25
C SER A 755 -18.87 7.61 22.51
N THR A 756 -18.54 8.56 23.40
CA THR A 756 -17.17 8.87 23.79
C THR A 756 -16.53 7.70 24.55
N THR A 757 -17.28 7.11 25.49
CA THR A 757 -16.82 5.97 26.30
C THR A 757 -16.52 4.76 25.43
N VAL A 758 -17.45 4.40 24.55
CA VAL A 758 -17.30 3.28 23.60
C VAL A 758 -16.13 3.53 22.65
N SER A 759 -15.99 4.75 22.13
CA SER A 759 -14.87 5.11 21.25
C SER A 759 -13.52 4.98 21.96
N SER A 760 -13.41 5.42 23.22
CA SER A 760 -12.21 5.28 24.03
C SER A 760 -11.82 3.81 24.26
N ILE A 761 -12.81 2.96 24.60
CA ILE A 761 -12.61 1.51 24.77
C ILE A 761 -12.14 0.87 23.47
N MET A 762 -12.83 1.14 22.36
CA MET A 762 -12.48 0.57 21.06
C MET A 762 -11.08 1.03 20.61
N ASN A 763 -10.76 2.31 20.74
CA ASN A 763 -9.43 2.82 20.42
C ASN A 763 -8.34 2.13 21.24
N THR A 764 -8.57 1.90 22.54
CA THR A 764 -7.66 1.14 23.40
C THR A 764 -7.46 -0.29 22.87
N ILE A 765 -8.54 -1.00 22.54
CA ILE A 765 -8.48 -2.38 22.03
C ILE A 765 -7.76 -2.45 20.67
N ILE A 766 -7.96 -1.45 19.82
CA ILE A 766 -7.42 -1.37 18.46
C ILE A 766 -5.92 -1.02 18.48
N THR A 767 -5.54 -0.01 19.27
CA THR A 767 -4.16 0.50 19.31
C THR A 767 -3.22 -0.43 20.09
N ALA A 768 -3.71 -1.05 21.17
CA ALA A 768 -2.91 -1.90 22.04
C ALA A 768 -2.56 -3.25 21.40
N ARG A 769 -1.47 -3.27 20.64
CA ARG A 769 -0.76 -4.51 20.29
C ARG A 769 0.72 -4.32 20.02
#